data_AF-A0A0J5TDC8-F1
#
_entry.id   AF-A0A0J5TDC8-F1
#
_cell.length_a   1.000
_cell.length_b   1.000
_cell.length_c   1.000
_cell.angle_alpha   90.00
_cell.angle_beta   90.00
_cell.angle_gamma   90.00
#
_symmetry.space_group_name_H-M   'P 1'
#
loop_
_entity.id
_entity.type
_entity.pdbx_description
1 polymer ?
#
loop_
_entity_poly.entity_id
_entity_poly.type
_entity_poly.pdbx_seq_one_letter_code
_entity_poly.pdbx_strand_id
1 'polypeptide(L)'
;MPEYTLTYLDSDGTGQRVLSDHFGANALHRVNLDGEIDYGPSEGFSEALGTNKIEHLRYPGGHVENTIDVTVMPNGQIREEVRGFMDWCRENSVNETQYQITFVLPTKTAIPPERMEAFVYALLSEYGDLVVAFEIGNEYSIGEHVDNADRSIHPEQINGSDFVPAMNEVEYGMSANTVINAVQDAIDRLHHEDPDEAPDPKILLQMAETSGAASDYKGGDDAGNYDAANEAIISLLDNRAKEAVDGAVVHYYYNVSMEEGLRFSDVEDWREIRRIDSRLESFRFHVGREVDLYITEWNVVASNTAQHGAASASVLLEMFEFMVRMGTDEAHIWPLQHRAPNAIFGDRNSSHATSSMSGAAFALMSDSLSPENSSTGSLANFESMVTSWDGALGDVEINHFASDYEDVLFVSLRSLEESNVILNLFGLMSTGSTVAIDHLTIDPESSDGLSDYADENGQNRIGRRVIDAQEVAQLETLPFFDPDDPNHLRISGNQTTTYLPPFETIIPLVENPQDITDYYFAAEADVDPLIQSMDPSDAEDGVLSLDLMPFDVVRVIIGTPLRIEGSTLDDALIGGIGRDIILGRFGDDTLRGGEANDTLKGGFGNDVLDGGSGDDSINGGPGSDLVNGKEGNDTIVSTGGDLVYSGHGDDTVFLEADYVFSSGFRAIHFTHEVGSFVAWDVPIAGMNGFTAVTRGGEGTDEVVLGDGNDAFFLDDIFSDAPVSVGTSSLARLSGVEKIYAGHGDDIIDLTSSRFETGGLGMELHGQDGDDTIWGGEGADWLRGGLGNDVLEGGAGDDILTGGRGADEFHFFESNDAETISDFDPGEGDRIVIHATVGSVAEDFSLRFEDSMLIIQSADRSLSVDLGDAAQNLDISSSVYAEWLTFV
;
A
#
# COMPACT_ATOMS: atom_id res chain seq x y z
N MET A 1 12.05 24.44 23.26
CA MET A 1 12.44 23.79 22.00
C MET A 1 13.58 24.54 21.31
N PRO A 2 14.77 23.91 21.19
CA PRO A 2 15.75 24.23 20.17
C PRO A 2 15.13 24.16 18.76
N GLU A 3 15.72 24.88 17.80
CA GLU A 3 15.26 24.93 16.41
C GLU A 3 16.40 24.49 15.49
N TYR A 4 16.14 23.53 14.62
CA TYR A 4 17.06 23.02 13.61
C TYR A 4 16.50 23.35 12.23
N THR A 5 17.21 24.12 11.42
CA THR A 5 16.82 24.39 10.03
C THR A 5 17.75 23.64 9.10
N LEU A 6 17.21 22.66 8.37
CA LEU A 6 17.93 21.77 7.48
C LEU A 6 17.53 22.07 6.04
N THR A 7 18.51 22.40 5.19
CA THR A 7 18.28 22.63 3.76
C THR A 7 18.95 21.55 2.94
N TYR A 8 18.16 20.85 2.12
CA TYR A 8 18.67 19.87 1.19
C TYR A 8 19.58 20.54 0.15
N LEU A 9 20.79 20.01 -0.02
CA LEU A 9 21.78 20.56 -0.97
C LEU A 9 21.91 19.65 -2.20
N ASP A 10 22.25 18.39 -1.98
CA ASP A 10 22.42 17.37 -3.00
C ASP A 10 22.34 15.96 -2.39
N SER A 11 22.25 14.97 -3.28
CA SER A 11 22.44 13.56 -2.97
C SER A 11 23.26 12.87 -4.05
N ASP A 12 23.90 11.76 -3.67
CA ASP A 12 24.53 10.82 -4.59
C ASP A 12 24.08 9.40 -4.23
N GLY A 13 23.74 8.62 -5.25
CA GLY A 13 23.32 7.23 -5.06
C GLY A 13 24.48 6.36 -4.59
N THR A 14 24.21 5.40 -3.70
CA THR A 14 25.23 4.44 -3.23
C THR A 14 25.54 3.31 -4.22
N GLY A 15 24.71 3.16 -5.25
CA GLY A 15 24.69 2.05 -6.19
C GLY A 15 24.08 0.75 -5.64
N GLN A 16 23.62 0.75 -4.38
CA GLN A 16 23.03 -0.41 -3.71
C GLN A 16 21.51 -0.26 -3.57
N ARG A 17 20.78 -1.26 -4.05
CA ARG A 17 19.32 -1.27 -4.05
C ARG A 17 18.77 -1.91 -2.78
N VAL A 18 17.62 -1.42 -2.36
CA VAL A 18 16.76 -2.13 -1.41
C VAL A 18 16.18 -3.35 -2.13
N LEU A 19 16.32 -4.51 -1.50
CA LEU A 19 15.78 -5.79 -2.00
C LEU A 19 14.62 -6.22 -1.12
N SER A 20 13.66 -6.96 -1.68
CA SER A 20 12.60 -7.61 -0.88
C SER A 20 13.21 -8.48 0.22
N ASP A 21 14.36 -9.10 -0.07
CA ASP A 21 15.12 -9.97 0.84
C ASP A 21 15.72 -9.22 2.05
N HIS A 22 15.72 -7.88 2.06
CA HIS A 22 16.11 -7.09 3.22
C HIS A 22 15.03 -7.06 4.32
N PHE A 23 13.79 -7.37 3.95
CA PHE A 23 12.63 -7.41 4.85
C PHE A 23 12.31 -8.83 5.34
N GLY A 24 13.27 -9.76 5.28
CA GLY A 24 13.09 -11.12 5.78
C GLY A 24 12.93 -11.19 7.30
N ALA A 25 12.44 -12.33 7.79
CA ALA A 25 12.27 -12.58 9.22
C ALA A 25 12.69 -13.99 9.67
N ASN A 26 13.08 -14.11 10.94
CA ASN A 26 13.37 -15.40 11.56
C ASN A 26 12.07 -16.13 11.98
N ALA A 27 11.91 -17.35 11.48
CA ALA A 27 10.82 -18.26 11.84
C ALA A 27 11.35 -19.33 12.81
N LEU A 28 11.10 -19.11 14.11
CA LEU A 28 11.71 -19.83 15.22
C LEU A 28 10.90 -21.06 15.62
N HIS A 29 11.49 -22.23 15.39
CA HIS A 29 10.89 -23.52 15.69
C HIS A 29 10.56 -23.67 17.19
N ARG A 30 9.30 -24.05 17.53
CA ARG A 30 8.76 -24.16 18.91
C ARG A 30 8.67 -22.85 19.69
N VAL A 31 8.89 -21.74 18.99
CA VAL A 31 8.68 -20.40 19.52
C VAL A 31 7.44 -19.81 18.89
N ASN A 32 7.56 -19.24 17.69
CA ASN A 32 6.45 -18.70 16.92
C ASN A 32 5.87 -19.72 15.92
N LEU A 33 6.53 -20.87 15.78
CA LEU A 33 6.06 -22.06 15.08
C LEU A 33 5.74 -23.18 16.08
N ASP A 34 4.59 -23.06 16.76
CA ASP A 34 4.07 -24.07 17.69
C ASP A 34 2.53 -24.03 17.81
N GLY A 35 1.82 -24.28 16.70
CA GLY A 35 0.41 -24.65 16.77
C GLY A 35 0.29 -26.11 17.18
N GLU A 36 0.03 -26.40 18.47
CA GLU A 36 0.16 -27.69 19.19
C GLU A 36 -0.42 -28.98 18.52
N ILE A 37 -0.97 -28.93 17.30
CA ILE A 37 -1.42 -30.10 16.53
C ILE A 37 -0.83 -30.16 15.09
N ASP A 38 -0.36 -29.06 14.49
CA ASP A 38 0.00 -29.01 13.05
C ASP A 38 1.33 -28.29 12.71
N TYR A 39 2.05 -27.79 13.72
CA TYR A 39 3.40 -27.17 13.56
C TYR A 39 3.50 -25.94 12.66
N GLY A 40 2.38 -25.36 12.23
CA GLY A 40 2.31 -24.06 11.55
C GLY A 40 2.61 -22.86 12.48
N PRO A 41 2.75 -21.66 11.89
CA PRO A 41 2.93 -20.41 12.63
C PRO A 41 1.70 -20.04 13.47
N SER A 42 1.92 -19.24 14.51
CA SER A 42 0.82 -18.60 15.26
C SER A 42 0.05 -17.61 14.39
N GLU A 43 -1.20 -17.30 14.77
CA GLU A 43 -2.03 -16.31 14.08
C GLU A 43 -1.35 -14.94 14.08
N GLY A 44 -0.83 -14.48 15.23
CA GLY A 44 -0.12 -13.21 15.31
C GLY A 44 1.15 -13.16 14.45
N PHE A 45 1.90 -14.27 14.33
CA PHE A 45 3.09 -14.31 13.47
C PHE A 45 2.67 -14.24 12.00
N SER A 46 1.61 -14.95 11.62
CA SER A 46 1.07 -14.92 10.26
C SER A 46 0.54 -13.54 9.88
N GLU A 47 -0.13 -12.84 10.80
CA GLU A 47 -0.56 -11.45 10.61
C GLU A 47 0.65 -10.52 10.45
N ALA A 48 1.68 -10.66 11.28
CA ALA A 48 2.90 -9.85 11.18
C ALA A 48 3.60 -10.03 9.82
N LEU A 49 3.62 -11.25 9.28
CA LEU A 49 4.18 -11.51 7.95
C LEU A 49 3.37 -10.80 6.86
N GLY A 50 2.04 -10.97 6.85
CA GLY A 50 1.16 -10.41 5.83
C GLY A 50 1.15 -8.88 5.83
N THR A 51 0.98 -8.26 7.00
CA THR A 51 0.89 -6.78 7.12
C THR A 51 2.20 -6.08 6.73
N ASN A 52 3.34 -6.77 6.82
CA ASN A 52 4.65 -6.18 6.52
C ASN A 52 5.33 -6.78 5.28
N LYS A 53 4.56 -7.46 4.41
CA LYS A 53 5.04 -8.02 3.13
C LYS A 53 6.29 -8.91 3.28
N ILE A 54 6.37 -9.70 4.36
CA ILE A 54 7.53 -10.54 4.67
C ILE A 54 7.38 -11.90 4.00
N GLU A 55 8.18 -12.15 2.97
CA GLU A 55 8.13 -13.40 2.20
C GLU A 55 9.37 -14.29 2.40
N HIS A 56 10.49 -13.70 2.83
CA HIS A 56 11.73 -14.43 3.05
C HIS A 56 11.88 -14.84 4.52
N LEU A 57 11.93 -16.14 4.78
CA LEU A 57 11.98 -16.70 6.12
C LEU A 57 13.25 -17.52 6.36
N ARG A 58 13.92 -17.22 7.47
CA ARG A 58 15.00 -18.04 8.00
C ARG A 58 14.45 -19.07 8.97
N TYR A 59 14.61 -20.36 8.65
CA TYR A 59 14.04 -21.47 9.43
C TYR A 59 15.07 -22.59 9.63
N PRO A 60 15.13 -23.26 10.81
CA PRO A 60 14.32 -23.10 12.01
C PRO A 60 14.68 -21.90 12.91
N GLY A 61 15.65 -21.09 12.48
CA GLY A 61 16.10 -19.84 13.13
C GLY A 61 16.78 -20.02 14.50
N GLY A 62 17.66 -19.08 14.87
CA GLY A 62 18.30 -19.04 16.20
C GLY A 62 19.02 -20.34 16.60
N HIS A 63 19.11 -20.61 17.91
CA HIS A 63 19.83 -21.76 18.47
C HIS A 63 19.04 -23.08 18.48
N VAL A 64 17.93 -23.17 17.73
CA VAL A 64 17.07 -24.36 17.72
C VAL A 64 17.31 -25.27 16.50
N GLU A 65 18.22 -24.90 15.61
CA GLU A 65 18.64 -25.71 14.46
C GLU A 65 19.17 -27.09 14.89
N ASN A 66 19.92 -27.15 15.99
CA ASN A 66 20.44 -28.40 16.52
C ASN A 66 19.36 -29.37 17.04
N THR A 67 18.14 -28.88 17.29
CA THR A 67 17.01 -29.73 17.65
C THR A 67 16.58 -30.63 16.49
N ILE A 68 16.88 -30.26 15.24
CA ILE A 68 16.77 -31.14 14.07
C ILE A 68 17.95 -32.12 14.08
N ASP A 69 17.89 -33.13 14.96
CA ASP A 69 19.03 -34.03 15.15
C ASP A 69 19.12 -35.14 14.07
N VAL A 70 19.70 -34.78 12.94
CA VAL A 70 19.96 -35.69 11.81
C VAL A 70 20.81 -36.92 12.18
N THR A 71 21.52 -36.89 13.31
CA THR A 71 22.37 -38.01 13.76
C THR A 71 21.55 -39.21 14.27
N VAL A 72 20.31 -38.99 14.69
CA VAL A 72 19.40 -40.03 15.21
C VAL A 72 18.13 -40.20 14.36
N MET A 73 17.84 -39.26 13.46
CA MET A 73 16.72 -39.37 12.52
C MET A 73 16.88 -40.57 11.58
N PRO A 74 15.76 -41.24 11.20
CA PRO A 74 15.77 -42.24 10.13
C PRO A 74 16.21 -41.64 8.80
N ASN A 75 17.03 -42.37 8.05
CA ASN A 75 17.54 -41.89 6.75
C ASN A 75 16.40 -41.53 5.79
N GLY A 76 16.50 -40.36 5.15
CA GLY A 76 15.57 -39.91 4.12
C GLY A 76 14.18 -39.52 4.63
N GLN A 77 14.07 -39.11 5.90
CA GLN A 77 12.83 -38.58 6.46
C GLN A 77 12.99 -37.12 6.89
N ILE A 78 12.00 -36.31 6.53
CA ILE A 78 11.80 -34.98 7.07
C ILE A 78 11.03 -35.12 8.39
N ARG A 79 11.38 -34.33 9.41
CA ARG A 79 10.61 -34.26 10.66
C ARG A 79 9.19 -33.75 10.40
N GLU A 80 8.21 -34.27 11.12
CA GLU A 80 6.81 -33.83 11.00
C GLU A 80 6.68 -32.32 11.22
N GLU A 81 7.49 -31.76 12.12
CA GLU A 81 7.41 -30.33 12.41
C GLU A 81 8.07 -29.43 11.36
N VAL A 82 9.07 -29.95 10.63
CA VAL A 82 9.63 -29.26 9.46
C VAL A 82 8.61 -29.32 8.33
N ARG A 83 8.00 -30.48 8.13
CA ARG A 83 6.97 -30.70 7.14
C ARG A 83 5.77 -29.77 7.34
N GLY A 84 5.22 -29.66 8.56
CA GLY A 84 4.07 -28.80 8.84
C GLY A 84 4.32 -27.32 8.51
N PHE A 85 5.49 -26.79 8.87
CA PHE A 85 5.85 -25.41 8.51
C PHE A 85 6.04 -25.22 6.99
N MET A 86 6.76 -26.13 6.32
CA MET A 86 6.99 -26.03 4.88
C MET A 86 5.69 -26.23 4.07
N ASP A 87 4.79 -27.11 4.52
CA ASP A 87 3.45 -27.28 3.94
C ASP A 87 2.62 -25.99 4.11
N TRP A 88 2.65 -25.36 5.29
CA TRP A 88 2.00 -24.06 5.51
C TRP A 88 2.54 -22.98 4.57
N CYS A 89 3.86 -22.86 4.41
CA CYS A 89 4.46 -21.89 3.48
C CYS A 89 3.98 -22.13 2.04
N ARG A 90 3.95 -23.39 1.58
CA ARG A 90 3.44 -23.72 0.24
C ARG A 90 1.97 -23.37 0.08
N GLU A 91 1.14 -23.70 1.06
CA GLU A 91 -0.30 -23.47 1.02
C GLU A 91 -0.67 -21.97 1.03
N ASN A 92 0.19 -21.14 1.64
CA ASN A 92 0.00 -19.69 1.73
C ASN A 92 0.83 -18.91 0.70
N SER A 93 1.55 -19.58 -0.20
CA SER A 93 2.18 -18.97 -1.37
C SER A 93 1.16 -18.85 -2.51
N VAL A 94 0.22 -17.91 -2.38
CA VAL A 94 -0.88 -17.67 -3.32
C VAL A 94 -0.81 -16.26 -3.91
N ASN A 95 -1.18 -16.11 -5.19
CA ASN A 95 -1.15 -14.84 -5.91
C ASN A 95 0.22 -14.14 -5.81
N GLU A 96 0.26 -12.97 -5.18
CA GLU A 96 1.43 -12.08 -5.08
C GLU A 96 2.43 -12.52 -4.00
N THR A 97 2.02 -13.32 -3.01
CA THR A 97 2.91 -13.79 -1.94
C THR A 97 3.60 -15.09 -2.32
N GLN A 98 4.94 -15.12 -2.28
CA GLN A 98 5.74 -16.32 -2.55
C GLN A 98 6.81 -16.55 -1.49
N TYR A 99 6.54 -17.44 -0.53
CA TYR A 99 7.49 -17.69 0.55
C TYR A 99 8.78 -18.34 0.08
N GLN A 100 9.92 -17.79 0.51
CA GLN A 100 11.26 -18.29 0.24
C GLN A 100 11.97 -18.61 1.56
N ILE A 101 12.68 -19.74 1.61
CA ILE A 101 13.24 -20.28 2.83
C ILE A 101 14.76 -20.40 2.76
N THR A 102 15.44 -19.65 3.64
CA THR A 102 16.84 -19.93 4.01
C THR A 102 16.84 -20.94 5.15
N PHE A 103 17.20 -22.18 4.82
CA PHE A 103 17.13 -23.31 5.75
C PHE A 103 18.44 -23.48 6.52
N VAL A 104 18.41 -23.34 7.84
CA VAL A 104 19.58 -23.51 8.71
C VAL A 104 19.81 -24.98 9.02
N LEU A 105 20.93 -25.52 8.53
CA LEU A 105 21.33 -26.92 8.74
C LEU A 105 22.13 -27.07 10.04
N PRO A 106 21.90 -28.15 10.81
CA PRO A 106 22.63 -28.37 12.06
C PRO A 106 24.10 -28.72 11.82
N THR A 107 24.98 -28.23 12.69
CA THR A 107 26.41 -28.57 12.68
C THR A 107 26.82 -29.24 14.00
N LYS A 108 27.44 -30.43 13.91
CA LYS A 108 27.95 -31.19 15.07
C LYS A 108 29.20 -31.95 14.64
N THR A 109 30.16 -32.12 15.55
CA THR A 109 31.46 -32.77 15.29
C THR A 109 31.38 -34.23 14.79
N ALA A 110 30.21 -34.87 14.85
CA ALA A 110 30.01 -36.27 14.47
C ALA A 110 28.73 -36.52 13.65
N ILE A 111 28.35 -35.60 12.74
CA ILE A 111 27.25 -35.86 11.79
C ILE A 111 27.70 -36.88 10.72
N PRO A 112 27.00 -38.01 10.54
CA PRO A 112 27.29 -38.93 9.43
C PRO A 112 26.93 -38.26 8.08
N PRO A 113 27.88 -38.14 7.12
CA PRO A 113 27.64 -37.47 5.85
C PRO A 113 26.42 -38.04 5.10
N GLU A 114 26.28 -39.37 5.08
CA GLU A 114 25.21 -40.06 4.37
C GLU A 114 23.81 -39.78 4.94
N ARG A 115 23.72 -39.36 6.21
CA ARG A 115 22.45 -38.98 6.82
C ARG A 115 22.10 -37.54 6.52
N MET A 116 23.09 -36.65 6.52
CA MET A 116 22.89 -35.27 6.11
C MET A 116 22.47 -35.22 4.63
N GLU A 117 23.17 -35.93 3.75
CA GLU A 117 22.81 -36.06 2.33
C GLU A 117 21.38 -36.55 2.17
N ALA A 118 21.00 -37.64 2.87
CA ALA A 118 19.65 -38.18 2.77
C ALA A 118 18.57 -37.23 3.28
N PHE A 119 18.86 -36.42 4.31
CA PHE A 119 17.94 -35.40 4.82
C PHE A 119 17.77 -34.26 3.81
N VAL A 120 18.87 -33.69 3.32
CA VAL A 120 18.86 -32.60 2.33
C VAL A 120 18.19 -33.05 1.03
N TYR A 121 18.51 -34.25 0.55
CA TYR A 121 17.86 -34.82 -0.62
C TYR A 121 16.34 -34.94 -0.42
N ALA A 122 15.88 -35.41 0.75
CA ALA A 122 14.44 -35.49 1.03
C ALA A 122 13.80 -34.09 1.08
N LEU A 123 14.44 -33.15 1.77
CA LEU A 123 13.96 -31.76 1.88
C LEU A 123 13.81 -31.10 0.50
N LEU A 124 14.83 -31.18 -0.35
CA LEU A 124 14.81 -30.61 -1.69
C LEU A 124 13.90 -31.36 -2.67
N SER A 125 13.78 -32.69 -2.54
CA SER A 125 12.83 -33.47 -3.34
C SER A 125 11.39 -33.06 -3.08
N GLU A 126 11.09 -32.66 -1.84
CA GLU A 126 9.73 -32.35 -1.41
C GLU A 126 9.42 -30.85 -1.38
N TYR A 127 10.42 -29.97 -1.21
CA TYR A 127 10.28 -28.53 -0.98
C TYR A 127 11.34 -27.67 -1.69
N GLY A 128 11.95 -28.18 -2.77
CA GLY A 128 12.96 -27.46 -3.54
C GLY A 128 12.46 -26.18 -4.22
N ASP A 129 11.13 -26.04 -4.36
CA ASP A 129 10.44 -24.83 -4.82
C ASP A 129 10.48 -23.69 -3.80
N LEU A 130 10.62 -24.01 -2.50
CA LEU A 130 10.65 -23.04 -1.41
C LEU A 130 12.06 -22.75 -0.89
N VAL A 131 12.96 -23.73 -0.92
CA VAL A 131 14.31 -23.60 -0.32
C VAL A 131 15.26 -22.89 -1.28
N VAL A 132 15.63 -21.66 -0.95
CA VAL A 132 16.52 -20.82 -1.78
C VAL A 132 17.97 -20.83 -1.31
N ALA A 133 18.21 -21.12 -0.03
CA ALA A 133 19.56 -21.23 0.52
C ALA A 133 19.65 -22.20 1.71
N PHE A 134 20.86 -22.69 1.97
CA PHE A 134 21.24 -23.44 3.16
C PHE A 134 22.28 -22.68 3.98
N GLU A 135 21.92 -22.30 5.21
CA GLU A 135 22.89 -21.77 6.17
C GLU A 135 23.53 -22.91 6.97
N ILE A 136 24.86 -22.94 7.02
CA ILE A 136 25.61 -24.03 7.67
C ILE A 136 25.84 -23.72 9.15
N GLY A 137 24.89 -24.13 10.00
CA GLY A 137 24.93 -23.95 11.46
C GLY A 137 24.50 -22.56 11.92
N ASN A 138 24.27 -22.41 13.23
CA ASN A 138 23.98 -21.12 13.87
C ASN A 138 24.99 -20.81 14.99
N GLU A 139 25.48 -19.56 15.02
CA GLU A 139 26.39 -18.99 16.03
C GLU A 139 27.35 -19.99 16.72
N TYR A 140 28.17 -20.66 15.91
CA TYR A 140 28.99 -21.81 16.35
C TYR A 140 29.91 -21.52 17.56
N SER A 141 30.21 -20.26 17.85
CA SER A 141 31.13 -19.82 18.90
C SER A 141 30.46 -19.42 20.23
N ILE A 142 29.12 -19.40 20.33
CA ILE A 142 28.39 -18.98 21.54
C ILE A 142 27.96 -20.18 22.39
N GLY A 143 28.05 -20.04 23.72
CA GLY A 143 27.61 -21.02 24.72
C GLY A 143 28.77 -21.60 25.56
N GLU A 144 28.44 -22.47 26.51
CA GLU A 144 29.45 -23.22 27.28
C GLU A 144 29.75 -24.55 26.57
N HIS A 145 31.04 -24.86 26.34
CA HIS A 145 31.42 -26.15 25.75
C HIS A 145 31.21 -27.28 26.77
N VAL A 146 30.18 -28.09 26.52
CA VAL A 146 29.88 -29.27 27.34
C VAL A 146 30.29 -30.55 26.62
N ASP A 147 31.37 -31.17 27.10
CA ASP A 147 31.85 -32.47 26.62
C ASP A 147 30.73 -33.54 26.65
N ASN A 148 30.43 -34.16 25.49
CA ASN A 148 29.44 -35.23 25.33
C ASN A 148 27.98 -34.86 25.68
N ALA A 149 27.58 -33.59 25.56
CA ALA A 149 26.18 -33.19 25.72
C ALA A 149 25.25 -33.89 24.72
N ASP A 150 24.04 -34.26 25.18
CA ASP A 150 22.96 -34.74 24.32
C ASP A 150 22.36 -33.55 23.56
N ARG A 151 22.79 -33.36 22.32
CA ARG A 151 22.39 -32.24 21.46
C ARG A 151 21.07 -32.47 20.74
N SER A 152 20.25 -33.44 21.17
CA SER A 152 18.91 -33.71 20.62
C SER A 152 17.78 -33.05 21.42
N ILE A 153 18.11 -32.47 22.58
CA ILE A 153 17.20 -31.83 23.51
C ILE A 153 17.34 -30.30 23.39
N HIS A 154 16.23 -29.57 23.46
CA HIS A 154 16.24 -28.10 23.42
C HIS A 154 17.20 -27.55 24.51
N PRO A 155 18.09 -26.58 24.21
CA PRO A 155 19.09 -26.08 25.16
C PRO A 155 18.48 -25.63 26.50
N GLU A 156 17.31 -24.96 26.46
CA GLU A 156 16.56 -24.53 27.66
C GLU A 156 16.13 -25.67 28.61
N GLN A 157 16.12 -26.93 28.15
CA GLN A 157 15.76 -28.08 28.97
C GLN A 157 16.97 -28.73 29.67
N ILE A 158 18.18 -28.21 29.42
CA ILE A 158 19.43 -28.71 30.00
C ILE A 158 19.94 -27.68 31.03
N ASN A 159 19.93 -28.06 32.31
CA ASN A 159 20.34 -27.17 33.40
C ASN A 159 21.82 -26.75 33.29
N GLY A 160 22.08 -25.46 33.09
CA GLY A 160 23.41 -24.89 32.85
C GLY A 160 23.85 -24.89 31.38
N SER A 161 22.95 -25.23 30.44
CA SER A 161 23.18 -25.12 29.00
C SER A 161 22.29 -23.99 28.47
N ASP A 162 22.66 -22.76 28.79
CA ASP A 162 22.25 -21.66 27.92
C ASP A 162 23.09 -21.82 26.66
N PHE A 163 22.46 -22.33 25.59
CA PHE A 163 23.02 -22.49 24.24
C PHE A 163 24.10 -23.58 24.10
N VAL A 164 23.88 -24.59 23.24
CA VAL A 164 24.98 -25.44 22.73
C VAL A 164 24.76 -25.58 21.22
N PRO A 165 25.63 -24.94 20.43
CA PRO A 165 26.94 -25.54 20.22
C PRO A 165 28.11 -24.56 20.43
N ALA A 166 28.81 -24.63 21.57
CA ALA A 166 30.16 -24.06 21.62
C ALA A 166 31.14 -25.01 20.91
N MET A 167 31.30 -24.84 19.60
CA MET A 167 32.38 -25.43 18.82
C MET A 167 33.48 -24.39 18.67
N ASN A 168 34.74 -24.81 18.74
CA ASN A 168 35.82 -23.94 18.27
C ASN A 168 35.85 -23.90 16.73
N GLU A 169 36.64 -23.00 16.16
CA GLU A 169 36.78 -22.81 14.71
C GLU A 169 37.20 -24.09 13.98
N VAL A 170 37.99 -24.94 14.63
CA VAL A 170 38.45 -26.20 14.04
C VAL A 170 37.31 -27.22 13.98
N GLU A 171 36.57 -27.34 15.07
CA GLU A 171 35.40 -28.22 15.15
C GLU A 171 34.31 -27.79 14.17
N TYR A 172 34.04 -26.49 14.10
CA TYR A 172 33.10 -25.93 13.14
C TYR A 172 33.58 -26.13 11.71
N GLY A 173 34.83 -25.80 11.36
CA GLY A 173 35.38 -26.00 10.02
C GLY A 173 35.32 -27.46 9.55
N MET A 174 35.60 -28.43 10.44
CA MET A 174 35.44 -29.86 10.14
C MET A 174 33.97 -30.26 9.91
N SER A 175 33.06 -29.76 10.75
CA SER A 175 31.62 -30.02 10.61
C SER A 175 31.07 -29.39 9.34
N ALA A 176 31.39 -28.12 9.09
CA ALA A 176 30.95 -27.37 7.91
C ALA A 176 31.41 -28.05 6.62
N ASN A 177 32.69 -28.46 6.52
CA ASN A 177 33.17 -29.21 5.35
C ASN A 177 32.35 -30.50 5.11
N THR A 178 31.95 -31.18 6.18
CA THR A 178 31.15 -32.40 6.10
C THR A 178 29.73 -32.11 5.61
N VAL A 179 29.07 -31.11 6.18
CA VAL A 179 27.69 -30.74 5.82
C VAL A 179 27.63 -30.19 4.40
N ILE A 180 28.53 -29.28 4.01
CA ILE A 180 28.58 -28.68 2.66
C ILE A 180 28.74 -29.76 1.59
N ASN A 181 29.64 -30.73 1.78
CA ASN A 181 29.80 -31.82 0.82
C ASN A 181 28.57 -32.72 0.74
N ALA A 182 27.89 -32.96 1.87
CA ALA A 182 26.66 -33.75 1.89
C ALA A 182 25.49 -33.03 1.19
N VAL A 183 25.41 -31.69 1.31
CA VAL A 183 24.46 -30.87 0.55
C VAL A 183 24.73 -30.99 -0.95
N GLN A 184 26.00 -30.83 -1.37
CA GLN A 184 26.39 -30.98 -2.77
C GLN A 184 26.10 -32.39 -3.31
N ASP A 185 26.34 -33.44 -2.53
CA ASP A 185 26.02 -34.81 -2.93
C ASP A 185 24.51 -35.00 -3.13
N ALA A 186 23.66 -34.35 -2.32
CA ALA A 186 22.22 -34.37 -2.49
C ALA A 186 21.75 -33.61 -3.75
N ILE A 187 22.32 -32.43 -4.01
CA ILE A 187 22.04 -31.64 -5.22
C ILE A 187 22.50 -32.39 -6.48
N ASP A 188 23.73 -32.90 -6.50
CA ASP A 188 24.27 -33.69 -7.62
C ASP A 188 23.40 -34.92 -7.91
N ARG A 189 22.88 -35.55 -6.86
CA ARG A 189 21.96 -36.68 -7.00
C ARG A 189 20.63 -36.25 -7.61
N LEU A 190 20.06 -35.12 -7.19
CA LEU A 190 18.83 -34.57 -7.77
C LEU A 190 19.03 -34.21 -9.24
N HIS A 191 20.08 -33.48 -9.61
CA HIS A 191 20.39 -33.18 -11.01
C HIS A 191 20.63 -34.43 -11.85
N HIS A 192 21.13 -35.53 -11.25
CA HIS A 192 21.27 -36.80 -11.96
C HIS A 192 19.92 -37.49 -12.21
N GLU A 193 19.00 -37.42 -11.25
CA GLU A 193 17.70 -38.07 -11.31
C GLU A 193 16.68 -37.27 -12.13
N ASP A 194 16.70 -35.94 -12.02
CA ASP A 194 15.85 -34.99 -12.76
C ASP A 194 16.60 -33.69 -13.12
N PRO A 195 17.31 -33.65 -14.27
CA PRO A 195 18.18 -32.52 -14.62
C PRO A 195 17.45 -31.20 -14.90
N ASP A 196 16.17 -31.26 -15.30
CA ASP A 196 15.43 -30.10 -15.80
C ASP A 196 14.66 -29.38 -14.67
N GLU A 197 14.41 -30.05 -13.54
CA GLU A 197 13.60 -29.53 -12.42
C GLU A 197 14.35 -29.51 -11.08
N ALA A 198 15.61 -29.96 -11.02
CA ALA A 198 16.31 -30.08 -9.75
C ALA A 198 16.76 -28.73 -9.17
N PRO A 199 16.47 -28.46 -7.87
CA PRO A 199 16.77 -27.20 -7.21
C PRO A 199 18.27 -27.02 -6.99
N ASP A 200 18.72 -25.76 -6.97
CA ASP A 200 20.13 -25.37 -6.78
C ASP A 200 20.24 -24.23 -5.75
N PRO A 201 19.93 -24.50 -4.47
CA PRO A 201 19.95 -23.49 -3.41
C PRO A 201 21.39 -23.04 -3.10
N LYS A 202 21.55 -21.76 -2.75
CA LYS A 202 22.84 -21.19 -2.32
C LYS A 202 23.34 -21.87 -1.05
N ILE A 203 24.66 -21.99 -0.87
CA ILE A 203 25.27 -22.50 0.37
C ILE A 203 25.96 -21.36 1.12
N LEU A 204 25.48 -21.07 2.33
CA LEU A 204 25.90 -19.93 3.15
C LEU A 204 26.72 -20.41 4.34
N LEU A 205 27.91 -19.83 4.53
CA LEU A 205 28.83 -20.21 5.61
C LEU A 205 29.01 -19.06 6.60
N GLN A 206 28.98 -19.37 7.89
CA GLN A 206 29.19 -18.36 8.93
C GLN A 206 30.61 -17.80 8.90
N MET A 207 30.71 -16.47 8.91
CA MET A 207 31.96 -15.77 9.13
C MET A 207 32.42 -15.96 10.59
N ALA A 208 33.71 -15.78 10.84
CA ALA A 208 34.20 -15.73 12.19
C ALA A 208 33.52 -14.63 13.03
N GLU A 209 33.20 -14.95 14.29
CA GLU A 209 32.55 -14.04 15.23
C GLU A 209 31.18 -13.52 14.76
N THR A 210 30.37 -14.43 14.20
CA THR A 210 29.04 -14.15 13.62
C THR A 210 28.20 -13.19 14.46
N SER A 211 28.18 -13.34 15.79
CA SER A 211 27.39 -12.54 16.73
C SER A 211 28.06 -11.27 17.27
N GLY A 212 29.34 -11.03 16.94
CA GLY A 212 30.14 -9.95 17.51
C GLY A 212 30.72 -10.23 18.91
N ALA A 213 30.55 -11.44 19.45
CA ALA A 213 30.90 -11.78 20.84
C ALA A 213 32.42 -11.93 21.15
N ALA A 214 33.32 -11.67 20.19
CA ALA A 214 34.75 -12.02 20.24
C ALA A 214 34.99 -13.52 20.51
N SER A 215 35.59 -14.23 19.55
CA SER A 215 35.96 -15.63 19.83
C SER A 215 37.15 -15.66 20.80
N ASP A 216 36.89 -15.98 22.06
CA ASP A 216 37.94 -16.21 23.08
C ASP A 216 38.73 -17.51 22.83
N TYR A 217 38.33 -18.35 21.85
CA TYR A 217 38.73 -19.75 21.81
C TYR A 217 40.11 -20.05 21.21
N LYS A 218 40.78 -19.08 20.55
CA LYS A 218 42.21 -19.28 20.22
C LYS A 218 43.10 -19.26 21.45
N GLY A 219 42.75 -18.50 22.49
CA GLY A 219 43.62 -18.25 23.64
C GLY A 219 44.99 -17.63 23.24
N GLY A 220 45.62 -16.90 24.16
CA GLY A 220 46.91 -16.25 23.89
C GLY A 220 46.76 -14.89 23.19
N ASP A 221 47.76 -14.48 22.39
CA ASP A 221 47.85 -13.13 21.81
C ASP A 221 46.85 -12.87 20.65
N ASP A 222 46.16 -13.91 20.15
CA ASP A 222 45.29 -13.86 18.95
C ASP A 222 43.77 -14.05 19.26
N ALA A 223 43.35 -14.06 20.53
CA ALA A 223 41.92 -14.10 20.88
C ALA A 223 41.20 -12.83 20.40
N GLY A 224 39.98 -12.97 19.84
CA GLY A 224 39.23 -11.86 19.23
C GLY A 224 39.73 -11.43 17.84
N ASN A 225 40.52 -12.27 17.16
CA ASN A 225 41.04 -12.00 15.82
C ASN A 225 40.23 -12.74 14.74
N TYR A 226 39.25 -12.05 14.13
CA TYR A 226 38.38 -12.60 13.09
C TYR A 226 39.15 -13.18 11.88
N ASP A 227 40.31 -12.62 11.52
CA ASP A 227 41.08 -13.08 10.36
C ASP A 227 41.70 -14.46 10.65
N ALA A 228 42.27 -14.62 11.84
CA ALA A 228 42.85 -15.87 12.28
C ALA A 228 41.78 -16.97 12.48
N ALA A 229 40.56 -16.58 12.83
CA ALA A 229 39.41 -17.47 12.98
C ALA A 229 38.86 -17.90 11.61
N ASN A 230 38.67 -16.97 10.67
CA ASN A 230 38.33 -17.27 9.27
C ASN A 230 39.34 -18.24 8.64
N GLU A 231 40.64 -18.00 8.82
CA GLU A 231 41.70 -18.91 8.36
C GLU A 231 41.52 -20.33 8.94
N ALA A 232 41.22 -20.44 10.24
CA ALA A 232 41.07 -21.72 10.92
C ALA A 232 39.87 -22.53 10.40
N ILE A 233 38.73 -21.87 10.16
CA ILE A 233 37.52 -22.50 9.60
C ILE A 233 37.78 -22.90 8.15
N ILE A 234 38.18 -21.94 7.31
CA ILE A 234 38.23 -22.11 5.86
C ILE A 234 39.40 -23.03 5.44
N SER A 235 40.50 -23.08 6.19
CA SER A 235 41.60 -24.02 5.90
C SER A 235 41.21 -25.50 6.04
N LEU A 236 40.09 -25.79 6.71
CA LEU A 236 39.56 -27.15 6.89
C LEU A 236 38.55 -27.55 5.80
N LEU A 237 38.09 -26.59 4.99
CA LEU A 237 37.29 -26.89 3.82
C LEU A 237 38.19 -27.43 2.71
N ASP A 238 37.75 -28.51 2.06
CA ASP A 238 38.34 -28.95 0.81
C ASP A 238 37.93 -28.02 -0.35
N ASN A 239 38.57 -28.18 -1.51
CA ASN A 239 38.32 -27.30 -2.64
C ASN A 239 36.87 -27.34 -3.13
N ARG A 240 36.21 -28.52 -3.06
CA ARG A 240 34.82 -28.67 -3.49
C ARG A 240 33.89 -27.91 -2.56
N ALA A 241 34.12 -28.00 -1.24
CA ALA A 241 33.37 -27.21 -0.27
C ALA A 241 33.60 -25.70 -0.45
N LYS A 242 34.84 -25.24 -0.66
CA LYS A 242 35.14 -23.82 -0.89
C LYS A 242 34.50 -23.26 -2.15
N GLU A 243 34.54 -24.02 -3.24
CA GLU A 243 33.92 -23.63 -4.51
C GLU A 243 32.40 -23.51 -4.38
N ALA A 244 31.78 -24.26 -3.46
CA ALA A 244 30.35 -24.24 -3.24
C ALA A 244 29.85 -23.16 -2.26
N VAL A 245 30.70 -22.46 -1.51
CA VAL A 245 30.25 -21.41 -0.55
C VAL A 245 29.88 -20.13 -1.30
N ASP A 246 28.59 -19.88 -1.46
CA ASP A 246 28.05 -18.74 -2.21
C ASP A 246 27.99 -17.44 -1.41
N GLY A 247 27.72 -17.55 -0.11
CA GLY A 247 27.50 -16.42 0.77
C GLY A 247 28.22 -16.52 2.12
N ALA A 248 28.57 -15.35 2.66
CA ALA A 248 29.15 -15.16 3.97
C ALA A 248 28.08 -14.65 4.95
N VAL A 249 27.91 -15.33 6.08
CA VAL A 249 26.85 -15.03 7.06
C VAL A 249 27.40 -14.27 8.28
N VAL A 250 26.67 -13.24 8.71
CA VAL A 250 26.93 -12.48 9.95
C VAL A 250 25.63 -12.12 10.64
N HIS A 251 25.68 -11.93 11.96
CA HIS A 251 24.58 -11.37 12.75
C HIS A 251 24.92 -9.94 13.18
N TYR A 252 23.93 -9.06 13.11
CA TYR A 252 24.09 -7.62 13.34
C TYR A 252 23.16 -7.11 14.43
N TYR A 253 23.66 -7.12 15.68
CA TYR A 253 22.97 -6.54 16.81
C TYR A 253 23.60 -5.22 17.25
N TYR A 254 22.77 -4.20 17.47
CA TYR A 254 23.21 -2.95 18.07
C TYR A 254 22.73 -2.83 19.51
N ASN A 255 23.66 -2.59 20.43
CA ASN A 255 23.36 -2.47 21.86
C ASN A 255 23.03 -1.03 22.20
N VAL A 256 21.74 -0.76 22.40
CA VAL A 256 21.29 0.43 23.13
C VAL A 256 21.02 -0.04 24.56
N SER A 257 22.01 0.03 25.46
CA SER A 257 21.69 -0.27 26.87
C SER A 257 20.76 0.82 27.43
N MET A 258 20.01 0.48 28.50
CA MET A 258 19.13 1.43 29.21
C MET A 258 19.86 2.71 29.70
N GLU A 259 21.19 2.68 29.85
CA GLU A 259 22.02 3.85 30.19
C GLU A 259 22.67 4.52 28.95
N GLU A 260 22.73 3.82 27.80
CA GLU A 260 23.45 4.23 26.58
C GLU A 260 22.56 4.81 25.48
N GLY A 261 21.22 4.79 25.62
CA GLY A 261 20.27 5.48 24.71
C GLY A 261 20.46 7.00 24.60
N LEU A 262 21.54 7.53 25.16
CA LEU A 262 21.88 8.94 25.31
C LEU A 262 23.16 9.34 24.55
N ARG A 263 23.78 8.43 23.78
CA ARG A 263 25.05 8.70 23.09
C ARG A 263 25.01 8.29 21.62
N PHE A 264 24.48 9.19 20.81
CA PHE A 264 24.71 9.24 19.37
C PHE A 264 25.88 10.20 19.18
N SER A 265 27.07 9.67 18.92
CA SER A 265 28.21 10.53 18.58
C SER A 265 28.72 10.12 17.22
N ASP A 266 28.82 11.06 16.28
CA ASP A 266 29.44 10.92 14.95
C ASP A 266 30.94 10.55 14.99
N VAL A 267 31.45 10.16 16.15
CA VAL A 267 32.85 9.80 16.35
C VAL A 267 33.05 8.36 15.90
N GLU A 268 33.88 8.22 14.86
CA GLU A 268 34.31 7.01 14.14
C GLU A 268 34.59 5.72 14.95
N ASP A 269 34.64 5.77 16.30
CA ASP A 269 35.02 4.63 17.14
C ASP A 269 33.93 3.52 17.23
N TRP A 270 32.65 3.81 16.96
CA TRP A 270 31.58 2.78 17.01
C TRP A 270 31.32 2.07 15.68
N ARG A 271 31.62 2.71 14.54
CA ARG A 271 31.69 2.04 13.22
C ARG A 271 32.78 0.95 13.19
N GLU A 272 33.76 1.02 14.10
CA GLU A 272 34.75 -0.04 14.32
C GLU A 272 34.25 -1.24 15.16
N ILE A 273 33.04 -1.22 15.76
CA ILE A 273 32.65 -2.25 16.76
C ILE A 273 32.34 -3.62 16.15
N ARG A 274 32.01 -3.74 14.86
CA ARG A 274 31.89 -5.07 14.21
C ARG A 274 32.74 -5.29 12.97
N ARG A 275 33.25 -4.24 12.31
CA ARG A 275 34.12 -4.37 11.12
C ARG A 275 33.58 -5.38 10.10
N ILE A 276 32.26 -5.37 9.82
CA ILE A 276 31.60 -6.36 8.95
C ILE A 276 32.24 -6.35 7.57
N ASP A 277 32.53 -5.16 7.05
CA ASP A 277 33.34 -4.91 5.85
C ASP A 277 34.70 -5.64 5.89
N SER A 278 35.50 -5.43 6.95
CA SER A 278 36.82 -6.04 7.09
C SER A 278 36.75 -7.56 7.30
N ARG A 279 35.70 -8.04 7.98
CA ARG A 279 35.43 -9.47 8.20
C ARG A 279 35.06 -10.16 6.90
N LEU A 280 34.22 -9.52 6.09
CA LEU A 280 33.85 -9.98 4.76
C LEU A 280 35.05 -10.00 3.82
N GLU A 281 35.90 -8.97 3.83
CA GLU A 281 37.15 -8.94 3.07
C GLU A 281 38.08 -10.08 3.46
N SER A 282 38.25 -10.30 4.77
CA SER A 282 39.03 -11.43 5.30
C SER A 282 38.43 -12.78 4.88
N PHE A 283 37.13 -12.94 5.00
CA PHE A 283 36.43 -14.16 4.59
C PHE A 283 36.65 -14.44 3.09
N ARG A 284 36.40 -13.46 2.22
CA ARG A 284 36.63 -13.53 0.76
C ARG A 284 38.08 -13.86 0.43
N PHE A 285 39.03 -13.28 1.16
CA PHE A 285 40.45 -13.59 1.02
C PHE A 285 40.75 -15.07 1.31
N HIS A 286 40.22 -15.61 2.41
CA HIS A 286 40.48 -17.00 2.83
C HIS A 286 39.72 -18.04 1.99
N VAL A 287 38.50 -17.74 1.54
CA VAL A 287 37.75 -18.57 0.57
C VAL A 287 38.44 -18.52 -0.80
N GLY A 288 39.01 -17.36 -1.16
CA GLY A 288 39.74 -17.14 -2.41
C GLY A 288 38.88 -16.68 -3.58
N ARG A 289 37.65 -16.22 -3.31
CA ARG A 289 36.70 -15.66 -4.29
C ARG A 289 35.76 -14.65 -3.63
N GLU A 290 35.12 -13.84 -4.46
CA GLU A 290 33.98 -13.04 -4.01
C GLU A 290 32.80 -13.96 -3.64
N VAL A 291 32.10 -13.57 -2.58
CA VAL A 291 30.89 -14.20 -2.07
C VAL A 291 29.95 -13.09 -1.59
N ASP A 292 28.66 -13.38 -1.67
CA ASP A 292 27.55 -12.50 -1.29
C ASP A 292 27.50 -12.31 0.24
N LEU A 293 26.89 -11.24 0.75
CA LEU A 293 26.79 -10.95 2.19
C LEU A 293 25.37 -11.21 2.70
N TYR A 294 25.25 -12.02 3.74
CA TYR A 294 23.99 -12.40 4.36
C TYR A 294 23.94 -11.96 5.83
N ILE A 295 22.93 -11.18 6.19
CA ILE A 295 22.69 -10.74 7.58
C ILE A 295 21.49 -11.51 8.14
N THR A 296 21.73 -12.76 8.51
CA THR A 296 20.66 -13.72 8.83
C THR A 296 20.04 -13.53 10.22
N GLU A 297 20.60 -12.64 11.03
CA GLU A 297 19.95 -12.10 12.22
C GLU A 297 20.37 -10.64 12.42
N TRP A 298 19.43 -9.72 12.56
CA TRP A 298 19.69 -8.34 12.97
C TRP A 298 18.55 -7.78 13.79
N ASN A 299 18.85 -6.86 14.72
CA ASN A 299 17.89 -6.05 15.49
C ASN A 299 18.64 -5.13 16.49
N VAL A 300 17.93 -4.19 17.11
CA VAL A 300 18.41 -3.41 18.26
C VAL A 300 18.30 -4.27 19.53
N VAL A 301 19.41 -4.85 20.01
CA VAL A 301 19.38 -5.78 21.16
C VAL A 301 20.57 -5.55 22.09
N ALA A 302 20.29 -5.20 23.35
CA ALA A 302 21.27 -5.14 24.44
C ALA A 302 21.41 -6.48 25.18
N SER A 303 20.30 -7.21 25.32
CA SER A 303 20.18 -8.55 25.89
C SER A 303 18.78 -9.12 25.57
N ASN A 304 18.56 -10.42 25.78
CA ASN A 304 17.23 -11.04 25.70
C ASN A 304 16.22 -10.54 26.75
N THR A 305 16.59 -9.55 27.57
CA THR A 305 15.74 -8.89 28.56
C THR A 305 15.54 -7.39 28.29
N ALA A 306 16.14 -6.86 27.23
CA ALA A 306 15.98 -5.47 26.83
C ALA A 306 14.69 -5.30 26.03
N GLN A 307 13.95 -4.22 26.31
CA GLN A 307 12.75 -3.82 25.58
C GLN A 307 13.09 -2.68 24.59
N HIS A 308 12.23 -2.45 23.61
CA HIS A 308 12.41 -1.45 22.56
C HIS A 308 11.69 -0.13 22.87
N GLY A 309 12.42 0.87 23.39
CA GLY A 309 11.89 2.24 23.55
C GLY A 309 12.02 3.11 22.30
N ALA A 310 11.57 4.36 22.34
CA ALA A 310 11.51 5.22 21.14
C ALA A 310 12.84 5.36 20.39
N ALA A 311 13.95 5.50 21.12
CA ALA A 311 15.29 5.56 20.52
C ALA A 311 15.61 4.37 19.58
N SER A 312 15.03 3.19 19.84
CA SER A 312 15.26 1.99 19.03
C SER A 312 14.76 2.12 17.59
N ALA A 313 13.68 2.89 17.35
CA ALA A 313 13.15 3.14 16.00
C ALA A 313 14.19 3.81 15.10
N SER A 314 14.77 4.92 15.58
CA SER A 314 15.80 5.67 14.85
C SER A 314 17.10 4.88 14.61
N VAL A 315 17.45 3.99 15.53
CA VAL A 315 18.63 3.11 15.40
C VAL A 315 18.37 2.01 14.38
N LEU A 316 17.17 1.42 14.39
CA LEU A 316 16.79 0.38 13.45
C LEU A 316 16.84 0.89 12.00
N LEU A 317 16.38 2.12 11.76
CA LEU A 317 16.46 2.79 10.45
C LEU A 317 17.90 2.96 9.96
N GLU A 318 18.79 3.44 10.83
CA GLU A 318 20.22 3.55 10.51
C GLU A 318 20.86 2.19 10.24
N MET A 319 20.52 1.18 11.05
CA MET A 319 20.98 -0.19 10.83
C MET A 319 20.55 -0.68 9.45
N PHE A 320 19.28 -0.47 9.08
CA PHE A 320 18.75 -0.86 7.77
C PHE A 320 19.48 -0.16 6.62
N GLU A 321 19.64 1.16 6.68
CA GLU A 321 20.38 1.91 5.66
C GLU A 321 21.82 1.40 5.54
N PHE A 322 22.50 1.15 6.66
CA PHE A 322 23.84 0.57 6.65
C PHE A 322 23.89 -0.78 5.94
N MET A 323 22.94 -1.69 6.21
CA MET A 323 22.88 -3.00 5.56
C MET A 323 22.69 -2.87 4.04
N VAL A 324 21.82 -1.97 3.59
CA VAL A 324 21.61 -1.68 2.16
C VAL A 324 22.91 -1.18 1.54
N ARG A 325 23.55 -0.17 2.14
CA ARG A 325 24.80 0.42 1.64
C ARG A 325 25.97 -0.56 1.57
N MET A 326 25.96 -1.58 2.43
CA MET A 326 26.96 -2.66 2.41
C MET A 326 26.76 -3.66 1.26
N GLY A 327 25.66 -3.55 0.51
CA GLY A 327 25.30 -4.53 -0.51
C GLY A 327 24.97 -5.89 0.10
N THR A 328 24.26 -5.88 1.22
CA THR A 328 23.70 -7.12 1.81
C THR A 328 22.73 -7.73 0.82
N ASP A 329 22.83 -9.03 0.56
CA ASP A 329 21.94 -9.74 -0.37
C ASP A 329 20.61 -10.11 0.30
N GLU A 330 20.66 -10.49 1.58
CA GLU A 330 19.50 -10.97 2.33
C GLU A 330 19.67 -10.65 3.82
N ALA A 331 18.59 -10.19 4.47
CA ALA A 331 18.58 -9.86 5.87
C ALA A 331 17.33 -10.38 6.58
N HIS A 332 17.48 -10.85 7.82
CA HIS A 332 16.36 -11.36 8.60
C HIS A 332 16.27 -10.73 9.99
N ILE A 333 15.19 -10.00 10.22
CA ILE A 333 14.93 -9.38 11.52
C ILE A 333 14.73 -10.46 12.59
N TRP A 334 15.35 -10.29 13.76
CA TRP A 334 15.23 -11.24 14.88
C TRP A 334 14.98 -10.57 16.25
N PRO A 335 14.00 -11.02 17.03
CA PRO A 335 12.89 -11.89 16.64
C PRO A 335 11.69 -11.07 16.15
N LEU A 336 10.96 -11.57 15.15
CA LEU A 336 9.71 -10.97 14.69
C LEU A 336 8.63 -11.02 15.79
N GLN A 337 8.39 -12.23 16.32
CA GLN A 337 7.58 -12.49 17.53
C GLN A 337 8.31 -13.48 18.45
N HIS A 338 8.27 -13.22 19.77
CA HIS A 338 8.95 -14.05 20.77
C HIS A 338 8.28 -13.93 22.14
N ARG A 339 8.68 -14.77 23.11
CA ARG A 339 8.44 -14.52 24.55
C ARG A 339 9.36 -13.44 25.14
N ALA A 340 10.34 -13.01 24.35
CA ALA A 340 11.37 -12.11 24.80
C ALA A 340 10.91 -10.66 24.52
N PRO A 341 11.22 -9.73 25.42
CA PRO A 341 10.79 -8.34 25.31
C PRO A 341 11.35 -7.57 24.10
N ASN A 342 12.32 -8.12 23.36
CA ASN A 342 12.94 -7.50 22.19
C ASN A 342 12.26 -7.88 20.86
N ALA A 343 11.07 -8.50 20.92
CA ALA A 343 10.30 -8.81 19.72
C ALA A 343 9.71 -7.53 19.11
N ILE A 344 9.78 -7.40 17.79
CA ILE A 344 9.28 -6.19 17.11
C ILE A 344 7.76 -6.20 16.88
N PHE A 345 7.12 -7.37 16.83
CA PHE A 345 5.66 -7.53 16.67
C PHE A 345 5.00 -8.36 17.79
N GLY A 346 5.53 -8.27 19.01
CA GLY A 346 4.84 -8.72 20.23
C GLY A 346 5.05 -10.19 20.64
N ASP A 347 4.20 -10.63 21.58
CA ASP A 347 4.27 -11.98 22.16
C ASP A 347 3.73 -13.05 21.21
N ARG A 348 4.50 -14.12 21.06
CA ARG A 348 4.16 -15.31 20.27
C ARG A 348 2.84 -16.01 20.64
N ASN A 349 2.31 -15.78 21.85
CA ASN A 349 1.02 -16.36 22.27
C ASN A 349 -0.18 -15.48 21.88
N SER A 350 0.06 -14.29 21.33
CA SER A 350 -0.98 -13.40 20.83
C SER A 350 -1.56 -13.92 19.52
N SER A 351 -2.88 -13.75 19.36
CA SER A 351 -3.54 -13.94 18.06
C SER A 351 -3.35 -12.75 17.12
N HIS A 352 -2.76 -11.64 17.61
CA HIS A 352 -2.52 -10.42 16.84
C HIS A 352 -1.07 -9.93 16.91
N ALA A 353 -0.62 -9.25 15.88
CA ALA A 353 0.67 -8.56 15.83
C ALA A 353 0.59 -7.18 16.51
N THR A 354 1.32 -6.97 17.60
CA THR A 354 1.44 -5.68 18.28
C THR A 354 2.84 -5.12 18.10
N SER A 355 2.96 -3.94 17.51
CA SER A 355 4.27 -3.34 17.19
C SER A 355 4.96 -2.75 18.42
N SER A 356 6.26 -3.00 18.58
CA SER A 356 7.11 -2.13 19.41
C SER A 356 7.43 -0.85 18.62
N MET A 357 8.13 0.13 19.24
CA MET A 357 8.66 1.30 18.51
C MET A 357 9.52 0.91 17.29
N SER A 358 10.44 -0.05 17.47
CA SER A 358 11.20 -0.64 16.34
C SER A 358 10.31 -1.37 15.31
N GLY A 359 9.25 -2.06 15.73
CA GLY A 359 8.31 -2.71 14.81
C GLY A 359 7.52 -1.72 13.97
N ALA A 360 7.12 -0.59 14.54
CA ALA A 360 6.50 0.49 13.80
C ALA A 360 7.47 1.12 12.79
N ALA A 361 8.74 1.31 13.16
CA ALA A 361 9.76 1.75 12.21
C ALA A 361 10.01 0.73 11.08
N PHE A 362 10.06 -0.56 11.42
CA PHE A 362 10.14 -1.65 10.43
C PHE A 362 8.94 -1.64 9.48
N ALA A 363 7.73 -1.48 10.01
CA ALA A 363 6.51 -1.38 9.21
C ALA A 363 6.58 -0.21 8.22
N LEU A 364 6.95 1.00 8.69
CA LEU A 364 7.12 2.17 7.82
C LEU A 364 8.16 1.93 6.70
N MET A 365 9.27 1.25 6.99
CA MET A 365 10.26 0.86 5.98
C MET A 365 9.69 -0.15 4.99
N SER A 366 9.08 -1.23 5.46
CA SER A 366 8.53 -2.28 4.60
C SER A 366 7.40 -1.76 3.70
N ASP A 367 6.60 -0.83 4.19
CA ASP A 367 5.50 -0.21 3.46
C ASP A 367 6.00 0.69 2.33
N SER A 368 7.08 1.45 2.57
CA SER A 368 7.55 2.50 1.63
C SER A 368 8.76 2.11 0.76
N LEU A 369 9.53 1.09 1.14
CA LEU A 369 10.79 0.75 0.47
C LEU A 369 10.82 -0.66 -0.12
N SER A 370 9.85 -1.52 0.21
CA SER A 370 9.78 -2.85 -0.39
C SER A 370 9.59 -2.71 -1.90
N PRO A 371 10.40 -3.39 -2.74
CA PRO A 371 10.24 -3.32 -4.18
C PRO A 371 8.88 -3.87 -4.63
N GLU A 372 8.16 -3.10 -5.44
CA GLU A 372 6.84 -3.49 -5.98
C GLU A 372 6.90 -3.62 -7.50
N ASN A 373 6.27 -4.66 -8.03
CA ASN A 373 6.07 -4.83 -9.46
C ASN A 373 4.72 -4.22 -9.85
N SER A 374 4.75 -3.23 -10.73
CA SER A 374 3.55 -2.71 -11.35
C SER A 374 2.86 -3.81 -12.15
N SER A 375 1.53 -3.72 -12.24
CA SER A 375 0.73 -4.46 -13.22
C SER A 375 1.22 -4.32 -14.68
N THR A 376 1.94 -3.24 -14.99
CA THR A 376 2.55 -2.96 -16.30
C THR A 376 3.95 -3.57 -16.50
N GLY A 377 4.55 -4.11 -15.44
CA GLY A 377 5.87 -4.73 -15.43
C GLY A 377 7.03 -3.80 -15.03
N SER A 378 6.76 -2.55 -14.67
CA SER A 378 7.74 -1.65 -14.04
C SER A 378 8.04 -2.09 -12.60
N LEU A 379 9.27 -1.86 -12.11
CA LEU A 379 9.68 -2.22 -10.73
C LEU A 379 10.19 -0.98 -10.00
N ALA A 380 9.58 -0.64 -8.87
CA ALA A 380 10.06 0.41 -7.98
C ALA A 380 11.31 -0.11 -7.27
N ASN A 381 12.48 0.39 -7.67
CA ASN A 381 13.74 0.04 -7.04
C ASN A 381 14.26 1.24 -6.26
N PHE A 382 14.20 1.15 -4.93
CA PHE A 382 14.82 2.14 -4.07
C PHE A 382 16.32 1.93 -3.97
N GLU A 383 17.07 3.02 -3.99
CA GLU A 383 18.50 3.07 -3.74
C GLU A 383 18.75 3.93 -2.49
N SER A 384 19.65 3.51 -1.59
CA SER A 384 20.07 4.39 -0.49
C SER A 384 20.89 5.55 -1.05
N MET A 385 20.61 6.76 -0.55
CA MET A 385 21.22 8.01 -0.99
C MET A 385 22.13 8.57 0.09
N VAL A 386 23.32 9.03 -0.30
CA VAL A 386 24.18 9.85 0.55
C VAL A 386 23.79 11.30 0.34
N THR A 387 23.17 11.91 1.34
CA THR A 387 22.69 13.30 1.25
C THR A 387 23.59 14.29 1.95
N SER A 388 23.67 15.51 1.43
CA SER A 388 24.25 16.67 2.10
C SER A 388 23.17 17.66 2.51
N TRP A 389 23.21 18.10 3.77
CA TRP A 389 22.29 19.08 4.35
C TRP A 389 23.05 20.27 4.94
N ASP A 390 22.61 21.50 4.65
CA ASP A 390 23.07 22.68 5.40
C ASP A 390 22.30 22.78 6.73
N GLY A 391 23.02 23.06 7.82
CA GLY A 391 22.44 23.15 9.17
C GLY A 391 22.41 21.85 9.99
N ALA A 392 22.82 20.72 9.43
CA ALA A 392 22.87 19.44 10.14
C ALA A 392 23.89 19.48 11.31
N LEU A 393 23.37 19.26 12.52
CA LEU A 393 24.11 18.97 13.74
C LEU A 393 23.57 17.63 14.25
N GLY A 394 24.43 16.74 14.75
CA GLY A 394 24.18 15.31 15.00
C GLY A 394 23.02 14.88 15.91
N ASP A 395 22.14 15.80 16.28
CA ASP A 395 20.86 15.54 16.96
C ASP A 395 19.73 15.21 15.98
N VAL A 396 19.86 15.47 14.68
CA VAL A 396 18.88 15.06 13.65
C VAL A 396 19.55 14.17 12.62
N GLU A 397 19.01 12.97 12.44
CA GLU A 397 19.44 12.00 11.42
C GLU A 397 18.43 11.98 10.28
N ILE A 398 18.93 11.91 9.04
CA ILE A 398 18.10 11.76 7.85
C ILE A 398 18.60 10.58 7.03
N ASN A 399 17.78 9.54 6.92
CA ASN A 399 18.00 8.43 6.00
C ASN A 399 17.17 8.69 4.74
N HIS A 400 17.81 8.68 3.56
CA HIS A 400 17.16 9.00 2.30
C HIS A 400 17.28 7.82 1.34
N PHE A 401 16.14 7.41 0.78
CA PHE A 401 16.04 6.42 -0.27
C PHE A 401 15.31 7.02 -1.46
N ALA A 402 15.74 6.71 -2.67
CA ALA A 402 15.13 7.25 -3.89
C ALA A 402 14.87 6.15 -4.91
N SER A 403 13.75 6.24 -5.62
CA SER A 403 13.44 5.48 -6.82
C SER A 403 13.24 6.43 -8.01
N ASP A 404 12.83 5.89 -9.16
CA ASP A 404 12.49 6.73 -10.33
C ASP A 404 11.20 7.55 -10.10
N TYR A 405 10.38 7.20 -9.10
CA TYR A 405 9.04 7.75 -8.88
C TYR A 405 8.92 8.53 -7.57
N GLU A 406 9.71 8.17 -6.56
CA GLU A 406 9.56 8.70 -5.21
C GLU A 406 10.89 8.84 -4.46
N ASP A 407 10.96 9.89 -3.62
CA ASP A 407 11.96 10.03 -2.57
C ASP A 407 11.32 9.76 -1.21
N VAL A 408 11.92 8.86 -0.43
CA VAL A 408 11.49 8.53 0.93
C VAL A 408 12.56 8.98 1.91
N LEU A 409 12.20 9.88 2.82
CA LEU A 409 13.06 10.40 3.88
C LEU A 409 12.54 9.94 5.23
N PHE A 410 13.43 9.40 6.06
CA PHE A 410 13.17 9.19 7.48
C PHE A 410 13.98 10.19 8.28
N VAL A 411 13.28 11.07 8.98
CA VAL A 411 13.84 12.17 9.77
C VAL A 411 13.69 11.82 11.24
N SER A 412 14.80 11.53 11.91
CA SER A 412 14.81 11.09 13.32
C SER A 412 15.40 12.17 14.23
N LEU A 413 14.71 12.53 15.31
CA LEU A 413 15.26 13.40 16.36
C LEU A 413 16.03 12.56 17.39
N ARG A 414 17.36 12.56 17.31
CA ARG A 414 18.28 11.86 18.23
C ARG A 414 18.67 12.72 19.44
N SER A 415 17.68 13.36 20.05
CA SER A 415 17.84 14.27 21.19
C SER A 415 16.92 13.89 22.35
N LEU A 416 17.32 14.26 23.57
CA LEU A 416 16.47 14.23 24.76
C LEU A 416 15.62 15.50 24.95
N GLU A 417 15.85 16.54 24.14
CA GLU A 417 15.10 17.78 24.18
C GLU A 417 14.08 17.83 23.04
N GLU A 418 12.81 18.11 23.37
CA GLU A 418 11.80 18.49 22.38
C GLU A 418 12.32 19.61 21.47
N SER A 419 12.18 19.45 20.16
CA SER A 419 12.84 20.30 19.17
C SER A 419 11.94 20.58 17.99
N ASN A 420 12.05 21.79 17.44
CA ASN A 420 11.42 22.14 16.17
C ASN A 420 12.43 21.88 15.04
N VAL A 421 12.06 21.06 14.06
CA VAL A 421 12.88 20.72 12.89
C VAL A 421 12.20 21.28 11.64
N ILE A 422 12.88 22.21 10.98
CA ILE A 422 12.42 22.84 9.74
C ILE A 422 13.21 22.24 8.58
N LEU A 423 12.54 21.48 7.72
CA LEU A 423 13.10 20.85 6.52
C LEU A 423 12.78 21.70 5.30
N ASN A 424 13.81 22.06 4.54
CA ASN A 424 13.65 22.69 3.24
C ASN A 424 13.96 21.68 2.13
N LEU A 425 12.90 21.27 1.42
CA LEU A 425 12.83 20.18 0.44
C LEU A 425 12.83 20.69 -1.02
N PHE A 426 13.05 21.99 -1.27
CA PHE A 426 13.03 22.57 -2.62
C PHE A 426 13.93 21.84 -3.64
N GLY A 427 15.02 21.21 -3.17
CA GLY A 427 15.93 20.46 -4.05
C GLY A 427 15.42 19.08 -4.47
N LEU A 428 14.40 18.55 -3.79
CA LEU A 428 13.75 17.26 -4.08
C LEU A 428 12.42 17.43 -4.79
N MET A 429 11.76 18.57 -4.63
CA MET A 429 10.43 18.80 -5.21
C MET A 429 10.49 19.41 -6.61
N SER A 430 9.58 18.98 -7.47
CA SER A 430 9.34 19.54 -8.80
C SER A 430 7.89 20.01 -8.96
N THR A 431 7.57 20.65 -10.09
CA THR A 431 6.19 21.05 -10.36
C THR A 431 5.32 19.81 -10.50
N GLY A 432 4.31 19.68 -9.64
CA GLY A 432 3.42 18.51 -9.60
C GLY A 432 3.83 17.43 -8.61
N SER A 433 4.94 17.61 -7.87
CA SER A 433 5.28 16.69 -6.79
C SER A 433 4.20 16.66 -5.70
N THR A 434 3.97 15.49 -5.13
CA THR A 434 3.12 15.26 -3.96
C THR A 434 3.98 15.04 -2.72
N VAL A 435 3.41 15.26 -1.54
CA VAL A 435 4.09 14.97 -0.27
C VAL A 435 3.11 14.23 0.63
N ALA A 436 3.52 13.08 1.17
CA ALA A 436 2.85 12.37 2.24
C ALA A 436 3.77 12.30 3.46
N ILE A 437 3.21 12.46 4.65
CA ILE A 437 3.99 12.60 5.88
C ILE A 437 3.35 11.76 6.97
N ASP A 438 4.14 10.88 7.59
CA ASP A 438 3.74 10.11 8.76
C ASP A 438 4.68 10.37 9.92
N HIS A 439 4.13 10.68 11.09
CA HIS A 439 4.86 10.97 12.32
C HIS A 439 4.70 9.80 13.28
N LEU A 440 5.79 9.08 13.52
CA LEU A 440 5.92 8.04 14.53
C LEU A 440 6.43 8.63 15.84
N THR A 441 5.61 8.49 16.89
CA THR A 441 5.95 8.85 18.28
C THR A 441 5.42 7.79 19.25
N ILE A 442 5.63 7.99 20.54
CA ILE A 442 5.03 7.18 21.61
C ILE A 442 3.59 7.67 21.84
N ASP A 443 2.62 6.76 21.98
CA ASP A 443 1.29 7.10 22.47
C ASP A 443 1.36 7.51 23.96
N PRO A 444 1.15 8.80 24.30
CA PRO A 444 1.20 9.26 25.68
C PRO A 444 0.09 8.66 26.56
N GLU A 445 -1.01 8.15 25.97
CA GLU A 445 -2.08 7.49 26.74
C GLU A 445 -1.73 6.04 27.11
N SER A 446 -0.81 5.41 26.38
CA SER A 446 -0.35 4.04 26.64
C SER A 446 0.71 3.96 27.75
N SER A 447 1.44 5.06 27.96
CA SER A 447 2.51 5.15 28.94
C SER A 447 1.98 5.19 30.38
N ASP A 448 2.33 4.19 31.18
CA ASP A 448 2.10 4.18 32.62
C ASP A 448 3.40 4.37 33.44
N GLY A 449 4.51 4.73 32.79
CA GLY A 449 5.85 4.87 33.38
C GLY A 449 6.38 3.59 34.03
N LEU A 450 5.75 2.45 33.76
CA LEU A 450 6.03 1.14 34.30
C LEU A 450 6.01 0.13 33.13
N SER A 451 6.43 -1.11 33.41
CA SER A 451 6.30 -2.15 32.40
C SER A 451 5.04 -2.98 32.66
N ASP A 452 4.24 -3.19 31.63
CA ASP A 452 3.01 -3.98 31.52
C ASP A 452 3.20 -5.48 31.77
N TYR A 453 4.44 -5.99 31.72
CA TYR A 453 4.76 -7.37 32.13
C TYR A 453 4.71 -7.59 33.66
N ALA A 454 4.00 -6.73 34.38
CA ALA A 454 3.83 -6.71 35.81
C ALA A 454 2.50 -7.26 36.30
N ASP A 455 2.52 -8.01 37.41
CA ASP A 455 1.34 -8.07 38.27
C ASP A 455 1.30 -6.92 39.29
N GLU A 456 0.13 -6.74 39.92
CA GLU A 456 -0.16 -5.73 40.95
C GLU A 456 0.77 -5.76 42.19
N ASN A 457 1.60 -6.81 42.32
CA ASN A 457 2.53 -6.99 43.44
C ASN A 457 4.02 -6.81 43.02
N GLY A 458 4.27 -6.39 41.79
CA GLY A 458 5.62 -6.22 41.24
C GLY A 458 6.39 -7.54 41.11
N GLN A 459 5.68 -8.67 41.05
CA GLN A 459 6.23 -9.99 40.74
C GLN A 459 6.10 -10.24 39.22
N ASN A 460 7.03 -10.99 38.65
CA ASN A 460 7.11 -11.36 37.21
C ASN A 460 7.52 -10.27 36.20
N ARG A 461 7.78 -9.04 36.64
CA ARG A 461 8.35 -7.99 35.78
C ARG A 461 9.79 -8.30 35.34
N ILE A 462 10.07 -8.15 34.05
CA ILE A 462 11.43 -8.20 33.46
C ILE A 462 12.03 -6.78 33.53
N GLY A 463 13.35 -6.66 33.73
CA GLY A 463 14.04 -5.39 33.40
C GLY A 463 14.14 -4.29 34.47
N ARG A 464 14.22 -4.55 35.78
CA ARG A 464 14.61 -3.45 36.69
C ARG A 464 16.06 -3.02 36.44
N ARG A 465 16.28 -1.72 36.21
CA ARG A 465 17.63 -1.15 36.18
C ARG A 465 18.14 -0.85 37.59
N VAL A 466 19.45 -0.98 37.77
CA VAL A 466 20.11 -0.63 39.03
C VAL A 466 20.33 0.87 39.05
N ILE A 467 19.92 1.53 40.13
CA ILE A 467 20.07 2.97 40.27
C ILE A 467 20.85 3.32 41.52
N ASP A 468 21.56 4.44 41.46
CA ASP A 468 22.29 4.96 42.60
C ASP A 468 21.40 5.87 43.46
N ALA A 469 21.94 6.34 44.59
CA ALA A 469 21.21 7.21 45.50
C ALA A 469 20.96 8.62 44.93
N GLN A 470 21.74 9.06 43.94
CA GLN A 470 21.54 10.36 43.31
C GLN A 470 20.30 10.30 42.43
N GLU A 471 20.15 9.24 41.64
CA GLU A 471 19.01 9.09 40.76
C GLU A 471 17.71 8.83 41.52
N VAL A 472 17.74 8.06 42.61
CA VAL A 472 16.58 7.95 43.53
C VAL A 472 16.12 9.32 43.98
N ALA A 473 17.05 10.21 44.36
CA ALA A 473 16.72 11.56 44.80
C ALA A 473 16.17 12.43 43.66
N GLN A 474 16.49 12.14 42.40
CA GLN A 474 15.90 12.80 41.24
C GLN A 474 14.47 12.29 41.01
N LEU A 475 14.25 10.97 41.01
CA LEU A 475 12.91 10.38 40.87
C LEU A 475 11.95 10.83 41.98
N GLU A 476 12.42 10.97 43.23
CA GLU A 476 11.64 11.51 44.35
C GLU A 476 11.16 12.97 44.16
N THR A 477 11.65 13.67 43.13
CA THR A 477 11.16 15.01 42.77
C THR A 477 9.90 14.98 41.91
N LEU A 478 9.57 13.83 41.31
CA LEU A 478 8.40 13.65 40.45
C LEU A 478 7.13 13.48 41.31
N PRO A 479 6.08 14.30 41.11
CA PRO A 479 4.82 14.23 41.86
C PRO A 479 4.11 12.88 41.89
N PHE A 480 4.23 12.07 40.83
CA PHE A 480 3.63 10.73 40.78
C PHE A 480 4.48 9.65 41.47
N PHE A 481 5.76 9.92 41.72
CA PHE A 481 6.68 8.91 42.24
C PHE A 481 6.43 8.64 43.72
N ASP A 482 6.30 7.37 44.06
CA ASP A 482 6.12 6.87 45.43
C ASP A 482 7.24 5.87 45.78
N PRO A 483 8.21 6.22 46.63
CA PRO A 483 9.31 5.32 47.02
C PRO A 483 8.86 4.11 47.85
N ASP A 484 7.64 4.13 48.40
CA ASP A 484 7.06 2.99 49.11
C ASP A 484 6.31 2.03 48.16
N ASP A 485 6.11 2.43 46.89
CA ASP A 485 5.52 1.58 45.86
C ASP A 485 6.59 0.63 45.27
N PRO A 486 6.43 -0.70 45.40
CA PRO A 486 7.38 -1.67 44.84
C PRO A 486 7.49 -1.65 43.31
N ASN A 487 6.55 -1.01 42.61
CA ASN A 487 6.58 -0.78 41.17
C ASN A 487 7.45 0.44 40.81
N HIS A 488 7.59 1.42 41.68
CA HIS A 488 8.50 2.56 41.48
C HIS A 488 9.91 2.27 41.99
N LEU A 489 10.03 1.66 43.18
CA LEU A 489 11.33 1.45 43.81
C LEU A 489 11.38 0.14 44.59
N ARG A 490 12.45 -0.65 44.36
CA ARG A 490 12.72 -1.84 45.16
C ARG A 490 14.15 -1.85 45.68
N ILE A 491 14.26 -2.05 46.99
CA ILE A 491 15.52 -2.18 47.71
C ILE A 491 15.70 -3.65 48.11
N SER A 492 16.73 -4.31 47.59
CA SER A 492 17.09 -5.69 47.96
C SER A 492 18.56 -5.76 48.38
N GLY A 493 18.81 -5.90 49.67
CA GLY A 493 20.17 -5.82 50.22
C GLY A 493 20.78 -4.43 50.04
N ASN A 494 21.87 -4.34 49.26
CA ASN A 494 22.56 -3.08 48.93
C ASN A 494 22.19 -2.52 47.55
N GLN A 495 21.29 -3.18 46.82
CA GLN A 495 20.95 -2.82 45.45
C GLN A 495 19.57 -2.16 45.43
N THR A 496 19.51 -0.97 44.84
CA THR A 496 18.26 -0.25 44.56
C THR A 496 17.95 -0.38 43.09
N THR A 497 16.68 -0.64 42.79
CA THR A 497 16.24 -0.99 41.43
C THR A 497 14.88 -0.35 41.11
N THR A 498 14.66 0.09 39.87
CA THR A 498 13.42 0.71 39.39
C THR A 498 13.04 0.20 38.00
N TYR A 499 11.77 0.35 37.60
CA TYR A 499 11.29 0.15 36.22
C TYR A 499 11.14 1.46 35.44
N LEU A 500 11.15 2.60 36.13
CA LEU A 500 11.12 3.90 35.46
C LEU A 500 12.38 4.07 34.62
N PRO A 501 12.30 4.73 33.46
CA PRO A 501 13.48 5.02 32.66
C PRO A 501 14.40 6.02 33.39
N PRO A 502 15.62 6.28 32.86
CA PRO A 502 16.52 7.29 33.45
C PRO A 502 15.81 8.63 33.64
N PHE A 503 16.11 9.34 34.74
CA PHE A 503 15.38 10.57 35.07
C PHE A 503 15.41 11.62 33.94
N GLU A 504 16.53 11.71 33.23
CA GLU A 504 16.73 12.61 32.10
C GLU A 504 15.84 12.32 30.87
N THR A 505 15.21 11.15 30.79
CA THR A 505 14.29 10.79 29.70
C THR A 505 12.82 10.98 30.09
N ILE A 506 12.55 11.51 31.29
CA ILE A 506 11.19 11.80 31.79
C ILE A 506 10.93 13.30 31.61
N ILE A 507 9.99 13.63 30.72
CA ILE A 507 9.82 14.99 30.21
C ILE A 507 8.41 15.48 30.56
N PRO A 508 8.26 16.61 31.25
CA PRO A 508 6.95 17.14 31.58
C PRO A 508 6.25 17.70 30.33
N LEU A 509 5.04 17.24 30.05
CA LEU A 509 4.19 17.73 28.95
C LEU A 509 3.47 19.04 29.30
N VAL A 510 3.40 19.39 30.59
CA VAL A 510 2.73 20.59 31.10
C VAL A 510 3.58 21.34 32.13
N GLU A 511 3.29 22.62 32.37
CA GLU A 511 4.08 23.48 33.27
C GLU A 511 4.08 23.00 34.73
N ASN A 512 3.02 22.34 35.18
CA ASN A 512 2.85 21.87 36.55
C ASN A 512 2.29 20.45 36.58
N PRO A 513 3.08 19.44 36.19
CA PRO A 513 2.62 18.06 36.12
C PRO A 513 2.22 17.56 37.50
N GLN A 514 1.11 16.83 37.59
CA GLN A 514 0.52 16.34 38.84
C GLN A 514 0.48 14.82 38.93
N ASP A 515 0.22 14.14 37.82
CA ASP A 515 0.21 12.68 37.73
C ASP A 515 1.05 12.19 36.55
N ILE A 516 1.05 10.88 36.33
CA ILE A 516 1.94 10.23 35.35
C ILE A 516 1.60 10.57 33.90
N THR A 517 0.34 10.90 33.61
CA THR A 517 -0.14 11.23 32.26
C THR A 517 0.32 12.62 31.80
N ASP A 518 0.85 13.43 32.72
CA ASP A 518 1.46 14.72 32.45
C ASP A 518 2.93 14.62 31.98
N TYR A 519 3.45 13.40 31.74
CA TYR A 519 4.84 13.14 31.36
C TYR A 519 4.94 12.31 30.07
N TYR A 520 6.03 12.55 29.35
CA TYR A 520 6.50 11.74 28.24
C TYR A 520 7.76 10.98 28.67
N PHE A 521 7.82 9.69 28.34
CA PHE A 521 8.89 8.79 28.76
C PHE A 521 9.69 8.32 27.53
N ALA A 522 10.66 9.12 27.11
CA ALA A 522 11.36 8.94 25.83
C ALA A 522 12.13 7.61 25.68
N ALA A 523 12.47 6.95 26.78
CA ALA A 523 13.15 5.66 26.79
C ALA A 523 12.30 4.53 27.37
N GLU A 524 10.99 4.77 27.54
CA GLU A 524 10.05 3.72 27.91
C GLU A 524 9.85 2.77 26.75
N ALA A 525 9.77 1.50 27.07
CA ALA A 525 9.93 0.41 26.12
C ALA A 525 8.72 -0.54 26.09
N ASP A 526 7.67 -0.15 26.80
CA ASP A 526 6.40 -0.85 26.97
C ASP A 526 5.24 0.12 26.70
N VAL A 527 5.38 0.87 25.60
CA VAL A 527 4.43 1.87 25.14
C VAL A 527 4.06 1.58 23.71
N ASP A 528 2.79 1.83 23.39
CA ASP A 528 2.28 1.62 22.05
C ASP A 528 2.86 2.70 21.12
N PRO A 529 3.38 2.32 19.94
CA PRO A 529 3.75 3.28 18.91
C PRO A 529 2.50 3.93 18.33
N LEU A 530 2.58 5.24 18.09
CA LEU A 530 1.54 6.02 17.45
C LEU A 530 2.06 6.58 16.13
N ILE A 531 1.45 6.17 15.03
CA ILE A 531 1.72 6.72 13.69
C ILE A 531 0.57 7.67 13.33
N GLN A 532 0.89 8.93 13.05
CA GLN A 532 -0.08 9.95 12.66
C GLN A 532 0.24 10.47 11.26
N SER A 533 -0.69 10.35 10.33
CA SER A 533 -0.57 11.03 9.03
C SER A 533 -0.82 12.53 9.20
N MET A 534 0.07 13.35 8.65
CA MET A 534 -0.01 14.81 8.70
C MET A 534 -0.60 15.37 7.39
N ASP A 535 -1.09 16.61 7.43
CA ASP A 535 -1.70 17.25 6.26
C ASP A 535 -0.59 17.61 5.25
N PRO A 536 -0.69 17.20 3.97
CA PRO A 536 0.28 17.57 2.94
C PRO A 536 0.49 19.09 2.80
N SER A 537 -0.49 19.91 3.17
CA SER A 537 -0.36 21.37 3.18
C SER A 537 0.67 21.88 4.19
N ASP A 538 1.08 21.08 5.17
CA ASP A 538 2.17 21.40 6.11
C ASP A 538 3.54 21.48 5.42
N ALA A 539 3.66 20.96 4.18
CA ALA A 539 4.83 21.10 3.32
C ALA A 539 4.61 22.10 2.16
N GLU A 540 3.61 22.99 2.22
CA GLU A 540 3.37 24.02 1.21
C GLU A 540 4.66 24.81 0.91
N ASP A 541 4.94 25.02 -0.38
CA ASP A 541 6.17 25.61 -0.88
C ASP A 541 7.47 24.86 -0.48
N GLY A 542 7.42 23.55 -0.21
CA GLY A 542 8.62 22.73 0.02
C GLY A 542 9.38 23.06 1.30
N VAL A 543 8.73 23.68 2.28
CA VAL A 543 9.27 23.87 3.63
C VAL A 543 8.33 23.21 4.64
N LEU A 544 8.83 22.23 5.37
CA LEU A 544 8.08 21.47 6.37
C LEU A 544 8.59 21.82 7.78
N SER A 545 7.70 22.16 8.70
CA SER A 545 8.04 22.46 10.11
C SER A 545 7.47 21.39 11.03
N LEU A 546 8.34 20.70 11.75
CA LEU A 546 8.02 19.55 12.59
C LEU A 546 8.31 19.86 14.06
N ASP A 547 7.31 19.81 14.92
CA ASP A 547 7.50 19.85 16.37
C ASP A 547 7.66 18.41 16.87
N LEU A 548 8.88 18.03 17.22
CA LEU A 548 9.25 16.64 17.53
C LEU A 548 9.54 16.45 19.01
N MET A 549 8.93 15.40 19.58
CA MET A 549 9.32 14.85 20.86
C MET A 549 10.61 14.02 20.72
N PRO A 550 11.34 13.82 21.81
CA PRO A 550 12.56 13.01 21.79
C PRO A 550 12.39 11.64 21.15
N PHE A 551 13.26 11.35 20.18
CA PHE A 551 13.29 10.09 19.41
C PHE A 551 12.14 9.86 18.45
N ASP A 552 11.33 10.88 18.18
CA ASP A 552 10.35 10.83 17.10
C ASP A 552 11.03 10.56 15.75
N VAL A 553 10.29 9.86 14.91
CA VAL A 553 10.65 9.57 13.52
C VAL A 553 9.55 10.11 12.63
N VAL A 554 9.91 10.86 11.60
CA VAL A 554 8.97 11.30 10.56
C VAL A 554 9.36 10.69 9.23
N ARG A 555 8.44 9.97 8.61
CA ARG A 555 8.54 9.53 7.22
C ARG A 555 7.97 10.61 6.31
N VAL A 556 8.74 11.05 5.34
CA VAL A 556 8.31 11.98 4.28
C VAL A 556 8.46 11.28 2.95
N ILE A 557 7.37 11.08 2.22
CA ILE A 557 7.35 10.52 0.87
C ILE A 557 7.08 11.65 -0.11
N ILE A 558 7.97 11.87 -1.06
CA ILE A 558 7.84 12.87 -2.11
C ILE A 558 7.64 12.14 -3.43
N GLY A 559 6.41 12.14 -3.93
CA GLY A 559 6.10 11.58 -5.24
C GLY A 559 6.45 12.57 -6.34
N THR A 560 7.16 12.14 -7.37
CA THR A 560 7.53 12.97 -8.53
C THR A 560 6.93 12.38 -9.80
N PRO A 561 6.09 13.13 -10.53
CA PRO A 561 5.47 12.58 -11.72
C PRO A 561 6.50 12.23 -12.78
N LEU A 562 6.50 10.99 -13.25
CA LEU A 562 7.33 10.57 -14.37
C LEU A 562 6.74 11.16 -15.65
N ARG A 563 7.59 11.78 -16.48
CA ARG A 563 7.16 12.43 -17.73
C ARG A 563 7.71 11.72 -18.95
N ILE A 564 6.80 11.18 -19.76
CA ILE A 564 7.12 10.42 -20.98
C ILE A 564 6.55 11.16 -22.20
N GLU A 565 7.40 11.38 -23.20
CA GLU A 565 6.98 12.02 -24.47
C GLU A 565 7.31 11.13 -25.66
N GLY A 566 6.29 10.83 -26.47
CA GLY A 566 6.37 10.19 -27.76
C GLY A 566 6.87 11.13 -28.86
N SER A 567 6.81 10.63 -30.09
CA SER A 567 7.55 11.14 -31.24
C SER A 567 6.61 11.64 -32.34
N THR A 568 6.87 11.23 -33.58
CA THR A 568 5.98 11.52 -34.73
C THR A 568 5.54 10.23 -35.43
N LEU A 569 5.76 9.11 -34.75
CA LEU A 569 5.57 7.74 -35.20
C LEU A 569 4.74 7.03 -34.13
N ASP A 570 4.16 5.90 -34.48
CA ASP A 570 3.45 5.01 -33.56
C ASP A 570 4.38 4.55 -32.42
N ASP A 571 4.08 5.00 -31.20
CA ASP A 571 4.86 4.74 -30.00
C ASP A 571 4.11 3.82 -29.01
N ALA A 572 4.87 3.07 -28.21
CA ALA A 572 4.34 2.28 -27.09
C ALA A 572 4.95 2.84 -25.80
N LEU A 573 4.13 3.54 -25.02
CA LEU A 573 4.53 4.31 -23.83
C LEU A 573 3.86 3.70 -22.59
N ILE A 574 4.64 3.47 -21.55
CA ILE A 574 4.20 2.83 -20.30
C ILE A 574 4.74 3.69 -19.15
N GLY A 575 3.84 4.16 -18.29
CA GLY A 575 4.14 4.95 -17.10
C GLY A 575 4.71 4.09 -15.97
N GLY A 576 3.87 3.25 -15.37
CA GLY A 576 4.30 2.23 -14.42
C GLY A 576 3.72 2.41 -13.04
N ILE A 577 4.58 2.76 -12.09
CA ILE A 577 4.23 2.95 -10.68
C ILE A 577 4.18 4.45 -10.42
N GLY A 578 3.20 4.89 -9.64
CA GLY A 578 3.12 6.29 -9.27
C GLY A 578 2.66 7.16 -10.43
N ARG A 579 2.49 8.45 -10.17
CA ARG A 579 1.77 9.33 -11.10
C ARG A 579 2.58 9.61 -12.35
N ASP A 580 1.97 9.45 -13.50
CA ASP A 580 2.61 9.61 -14.80
C ASP A 580 2.00 10.74 -15.64
N ILE A 581 2.85 11.35 -16.48
CA ILE A 581 2.42 12.27 -17.53
C ILE A 581 2.92 11.72 -18.87
N ILE A 582 2.01 11.13 -19.63
CA ILE A 582 2.32 10.44 -20.89
C ILE A 582 1.72 11.22 -22.07
N LEU A 583 2.57 11.63 -23.02
CA LEU A 583 2.18 12.40 -24.20
C LEU A 583 2.58 11.68 -25.49
N GLY A 584 1.63 11.08 -26.22
CA GLY A 584 1.86 10.33 -27.47
C GLY A 584 2.37 11.20 -28.62
N ARG A 585 1.75 12.38 -28.80
CA ARG A 585 2.06 13.41 -29.82
C ARG A 585 1.42 13.14 -31.18
N PHE A 586 2.11 12.46 -32.10
CA PHE A 586 1.58 12.10 -33.41
C PHE A 586 1.93 10.65 -33.70
N GLY A 587 1.04 9.92 -34.35
CA GLY A 587 1.19 8.49 -34.58
C GLY A 587 -0.03 7.77 -34.03
N ASP A 588 -0.21 6.51 -34.40
CA ASP A 588 -1.23 5.68 -33.75
C ASP A 588 -0.58 5.05 -32.50
N ASP A 589 -0.69 5.73 -31.36
CA ASP A 589 0.08 5.43 -30.15
C ASP A 589 -0.63 4.45 -29.21
N THR A 590 0.13 3.74 -28.38
CA THR A 590 -0.41 2.93 -27.27
C THR A 590 0.16 3.44 -25.95
N LEU A 591 -0.69 4.01 -25.10
CA LEU A 591 -0.35 4.60 -23.82
C LEU A 591 -0.95 3.76 -22.69
N ARG A 592 -0.15 3.45 -21.68
CA ARG A 592 -0.59 2.81 -20.43
C ARG A 592 -0.09 3.63 -19.25
N GLY A 593 -1.00 4.14 -18.43
CA GLY A 593 -0.69 4.86 -17.20
C GLY A 593 -0.06 3.92 -16.19
N GLY A 594 -0.86 3.02 -15.64
CA GLY A 594 -0.41 2.02 -14.69
C GLY A 594 -1.08 2.23 -13.35
N GLU A 595 -0.29 2.52 -12.32
CA GLU A 595 -0.77 2.69 -10.95
C GLU A 595 -0.70 4.15 -10.52
N ALA A 596 -1.68 4.58 -9.72
CA ALA A 596 -1.89 5.95 -9.28
C ALA A 596 -2.50 6.87 -10.35
N ASN A 597 -2.72 8.13 -9.98
CA ASN A 597 -3.50 9.08 -10.77
C ASN A 597 -2.65 9.72 -11.89
N ASP A 598 -2.88 9.26 -13.11
CA ASP A 598 -2.08 9.54 -14.29
C ASP A 598 -2.69 10.63 -15.19
N THR A 599 -1.90 11.14 -16.11
CA THR A 599 -2.33 12.05 -17.16
C THR A 599 -1.88 11.54 -18.52
N LEU A 600 -2.83 11.04 -19.31
CA LEU A 600 -2.58 10.47 -20.63
C LEU A 600 -3.11 11.39 -21.72
N LYS A 601 -2.27 11.68 -22.71
CA LYS A 601 -2.67 12.42 -23.91
C LYS A 601 -2.19 11.71 -25.17
N GLY A 602 -3.12 11.13 -25.93
CA GLY A 602 -2.83 10.42 -27.19
C GLY A 602 -2.22 11.38 -28.22
N GLY A 603 -3.02 12.35 -28.65
CA GLY A 603 -2.56 13.38 -29.58
C GLY A 603 -3.22 13.21 -30.93
N PHE A 604 -2.44 13.18 -32.01
CA PHE A 604 -2.97 12.97 -33.36
C PHE A 604 -2.74 11.53 -33.80
N GLY A 605 -3.80 10.81 -34.15
CA GLY A 605 -3.72 9.44 -34.64
C GLY A 605 -4.94 8.65 -34.21
N ASN A 606 -4.92 7.33 -34.34
CA ASN A 606 -5.89 6.47 -33.67
C ASN A 606 -5.17 5.78 -32.50
N ASP A 607 -5.35 6.33 -31.32
CA ASP A 607 -4.59 5.97 -30.13
C ASP A 607 -5.32 4.90 -29.31
N VAL A 608 -4.57 4.13 -28.54
CA VAL A 608 -5.08 3.23 -27.50
C VAL A 608 -4.59 3.71 -26.15
N LEU A 609 -5.49 4.16 -25.29
CA LEU A 609 -5.21 4.71 -23.98
C LEU A 609 -5.81 3.78 -22.92
N ASP A 610 -5.00 3.46 -21.91
CA ASP A 610 -5.35 2.62 -20.76
C ASP A 610 -4.87 3.37 -19.51
N GLY A 611 -5.80 3.92 -18.72
CA GLY A 611 -5.51 4.68 -17.49
C GLY A 611 -4.83 3.77 -16.46
N GLY A 612 -5.56 2.75 -16.01
CA GLY A 612 -5.01 1.69 -15.18
C GLY A 612 -5.71 1.63 -13.83
N SER A 613 -5.06 2.06 -12.76
CA SER A 613 -5.70 2.18 -11.45
C SER A 613 -5.38 3.53 -10.85
N GLY A 614 -6.39 4.22 -10.33
CA GLY A 614 -6.25 5.59 -9.85
C GLY A 614 -7.25 6.50 -10.58
N ASP A 615 -7.43 7.71 -10.07
CA ASP A 615 -8.30 8.69 -10.72
C ASP A 615 -7.53 9.38 -11.86
N ASP A 616 -7.73 8.94 -13.10
CA ASP A 616 -6.92 9.33 -14.25
C ASP A 616 -7.49 10.53 -15.03
N SER A 617 -6.59 11.31 -15.65
CA SER A 617 -6.96 12.35 -16.60
C SER A 617 -6.55 11.95 -18.02
N ILE A 618 -7.53 11.61 -18.86
CA ILE A 618 -7.29 11.03 -20.17
C ILE A 618 -7.83 11.94 -21.28
N ASN A 619 -7.01 12.20 -22.31
CA ASN A 619 -7.41 12.93 -23.51
C ASN A 619 -6.97 12.15 -24.75
N GLY A 620 -7.94 11.57 -25.48
CA GLY A 620 -7.64 10.85 -26.73
C GLY A 620 -7.00 11.78 -27.76
N GLY A 621 -7.66 12.91 -27.99
CA GLY A 621 -7.24 13.90 -28.99
C GLY A 621 -7.89 13.64 -30.33
N PRO A 622 -7.44 14.29 -31.42
CA PRO A 622 -8.01 14.05 -32.74
C PRO A 622 -7.69 12.66 -33.28
N GLY A 623 -8.72 11.86 -33.50
CA GLY A 623 -8.53 10.46 -33.84
C GLY A 623 -9.81 9.67 -33.92
N SER A 624 -9.67 8.35 -34.06
CA SER A 624 -10.70 7.41 -33.62
C SER A 624 -10.04 6.52 -32.60
N ASP A 625 -10.08 6.96 -31.35
CA ASP A 625 -9.29 6.42 -30.25
C ASP A 625 -10.06 5.32 -29.50
N LEU A 626 -9.32 4.43 -28.86
CA LEU A 626 -9.84 3.52 -27.85
C LEU A 626 -9.36 3.98 -26.48
N VAL A 627 -10.27 4.46 -25.64
CA VAL A 627 -9.98 4.94 -24.29
C VAL A 627 -10.55 3.98 -23.27
N ASN A 628 -9.73 3.52 -22.34
CA ASN A 628 -10.14 2.75 -21.17
C ASN A 628 -9.66 3.49 -19.91
N GLY A 629 -10.58 3.97 -19.07
CA GLY A 629 -10.25 4.61 -17.80
C GLY A 629 -9.76 3.59 -16.77
N LYS A 630 -10.56 2.52 -16.57
CA LYS A 630 -10.31 1.33 -15.73
C LYS A 630 -10.80 1.48 -14.29
N GLU A 631 -9.94 1.54 -13.29
CA GLU A 631 -10.33 1.58 -11.88
C GLU A 631 -10.05 2.98 -11.33
N GLY A 632 -11.03 3.63 -10.72
CA GLY A 632 -10.89 5.00 -10.21
C GLY A 632 -11.93 5.93 -10.81
N ASN A 633 -12.03 7.15 -10.28
CA ASN A 633 -12.96 8.16 -10.79
C ASN A 633 -12.26 8.97 -11.89
N ASP A 634 -12.45 8.57 -13.14
CA ASP A 634 -11.69 9.09 -14.26
C ASP A 634 -12.30 10.34 -14.86
N THR A 635 -11.44 11.24 -15.33
CA THR A 635 -11.82 12.40 -16.14
C THR A 635 -11.33 12.22 -17.57
N ILE A 636 -12.26 11.98 -18.50
CA ILE A 636 -11.96 11.66 -19.89
C ILE A 636 -12.43 12.79 -20.80
N VAL A 637 -11.57 13.24 -21.71
CA VAL A 637 -11.92 14.14 -22.82
C VAL A 637 -11.79 13.36 -24.11
N SER A 638 -12.92 13.19 -24.81
CA SER A 638 -13.01 12.41 -26.05
C SER A 638 -13.49 13.29 -27.20
N THR A 639 -12.92 13.06 -28.39
CA THR A 639 -13.39 13.69 -29.63
C THR A 639 -14.20 12.68 -30.44
N GLY A 640 -14.88 13.13 -31.51
CA GLY A 640 -15.75 12.20 -32.23
C GLY A 640 -15.02 11.10 -32.97
N GLY A 641 -15.58 9.90 -32.92
CA GLY A 641 -15.07 8.68 -33.53
C GLY A 641 -14.48 7.70 -32.51
N ASP A 642 -14.33 8.13 -31.27
CA ASP A 642 -13.73 7.35 -30.19
C ASP A 642 -14.69 6.29 -29.63
N LEU A 643 -14.09 5.26 -29.05
CA LEU A 643 -14.75 4.27 -28.20
C LEU A 643 -14.19 4.42 -26.79
N VAL A 644 -15.03 4.88 -25.86
CA VAL A 644 -14.69 5.15 -24.47
C VAL A 644 -15.33 4.10 -23.57
N TYR A 645 -14.50 3.48 -22.73
CA TYR A 645 -14.88 2.70 -21.57
C TYR A 645 -14.36 3.44 -20.35
N SER A 646 -15.20 4.06 -19.53
CA SER A 646 -14.71 4.81 -18.37
C SER A 646 -14.27 3.83 -17.27
N GLY A 647 -15.11 2.87 -16.88
CA GLY A 647 -14.68 1.72 -16.09
C GLY A 647 -15.42 1.55 -14.77
N HIS A 648 -14.68 1.33 -13.68
CA HIS A 648 -15.15 1.23 -12.32
C HIS A 648 -14.85 2.53 -11.59
N GLY A 649 -15.85 3.18 -11.01
CA GLY A 649 -15.72 4.47 -10.35
C GLY A 649 -16.81 5.43 -10.79
N ASP A 650 -16.91 6.59 -10.16
CA ASP A 650 -17.82 7.64 -10.61
C ASP A 650 -17.10 8.50 -11.66
N ASP A 651 -17.25 8.17 -12.94
CA ASP A 651 -16.46 8.78 -14.02
C ASP A 651 -17.12 10.02 -14.64
N THR A 652 -16.30 10.89 -15.23
CA THR A 652 -16.77 12.04 -16.01
C THR A 652 -16.16 12.07 -17.41
N VAL A 653 -17.01 12.00 -18.44
CA VAL A 653 -16.62 12.00 -19.85
C VAL A 653 -17.09 13.29 -20.54
N PHE A 654 -16.15 14.16 -20.87
CA PHE A 654 -16.36 15.34 -21.70
C PHE A 654 -16.30 14.98 -23.18
N LEU A 655 -17.39 15.20 -23.90
CA LEU A 655 -17.47 14.96 -25.34
C LEU A 655 -17.24 16.27 -26.11
N GLU A 656 -16.26 16.26 -27.01
CA GLU A 656 -16.05 17.35 -27.97
C GLU A 656 -16.76 17.06 -29.30
N ALA A 657 -17.45 18.07 -29.84
CA ALA A 657 -18.18 17.96 -31.10
C ALA A 657 -17.26 17.67 -32.29
N ASP A 658 -17.68 16.78 -33.19
CA ASP A 658 -16.90 16.37 -34.36
C ASP A 658 -17.47 16.79 -35.71
N TYR A 659 -18.74 17.22 -35.74
CA TYR A 659 -19.33 17.85 -36.91
C TYR A 659 -20.46 18.82 -36.54
N VAL A 660 -20.92 19.57 -37.54
CA VAL A 660 -22.10 20.45 -37.44
C VAL A 660 -23.14 19.99 -38.45
N PHE A 661 -24.39 19.82 -38.03
CA PHE A 661 -25.47 19.36 -38.89
C PHE A 661 -25.76 20.35 -40.02
N SER A 662 -25.83 19.85 -41.26
CA SER A 662 -26.17 20.66 -42.44
C SER A 662 -27.66 21.00 -42.52
N SER A 663 -28.04 21.92 -43.42
CA SER A 663 -29.45 22.26 -43.61
C SER A 663 -30.29 21.08 -44.08
N GLY A 664 -31.44 20.87 -43.43
CA GLY A 664 -32.41 19.82 -43.78
C GLY A 664 -32.43 18.63 -42.83
N PHE A 665 -31.47 18.49 -41.92
CA PHE A 665 -31.52 17.49 -40.84
C PHE A 665 -32.57 17.86 -39.80
N ARG A 666 -33.22 16.82 -39.24
CA ARG A 666 -34.21 16.94 -38.18
C ARG A 666 -34.14 15.74 -37.26
N ALA A 667 -34.14 15.97 -35.95
CA ALA A 667 -34.34 14.92 -34.95
C ALA A 667 -35.73 14.31 -35.13
N ILE A 668 -35.84 12.98 -34.96
CA ILE A 668 -37.10 12.26 -35.00
C ILE A 668 -37.29 11.58 -33.65
N HIS A 669 -38.25 12.08 -32.88
CA HIS A 669 -38.69 11.43 -31.66
C HIS A 669 -39.40 10.09 -31.94
N PHE A 670 -39.02 9.02 -31.24
CA PHE A 670 -39.70 7.72 -31.29
C PHE A 670 -40.51 7.47 -30.02
N THR A 671 -41.84 7.40 -30.14
CA THR A 671 -42.68 6.98 -29.03
C THR A 671 -42.57 5.46 -28.79
N HIS A 672 -42.60 5.06 -27.51
CA HIS A 672 -42.42 3.68 -27.05
C HIS A 672 -43.50 2.68 -27.56
N GLU A 673 -44.68 3.14 -28.02
CA GLU A 673 -45.69 2.26 -28.62
C GLU A 673 -45.31 1.79 -30.04
N VAL A 674 -44.74 0.59 -30.09
CA VAL A 674 -44.32 -0.17 -31.29
C VAL A 674 -45.21 0.10 -32.52
N GLY A 675 -44.69 0.94 -33.43
CA GLY A 675 -45.23 1.11 -34.79
C GLY A 675 -46.08 2.36 -35.04
N SER A 676 -46.23 3.26 -34.07
CA SER A 676 -46.88 4.56 -34.26
C SER A 676 -45.87 5.70 -34.28
N PHE A 677 -45.36 6.06 -35.47
CA PHE A 677 -44.57 7.29 -35.63
C PHE A 677 -45.42 8.52 -35.28
N VAL A 678 -45.07 9.22 -34.21
CA VAL A 678 -45.49 10.61 -34.00
C VAL A 678 -44.31 11.49 -34.40
N ALA A 679 -44.39 12.12 -35.56
CA ALA A 679 -43.32 12.98 -36.05
C ALA A 679 -43.29 14.30 -35.26
N TRP A 680 -42.59 14.33 -34.13
CA TRP A 680 -41.96 15.57 -33.65
C TRP A 680 -40.62 15.72 -34.33
N ASP A 681 -40.66 16.64 -35.27
CA ASP A 681 -39.62 16.89 -36.24
C ASP A 681 -38.93 18.20 -35.81
N VAL A 682 -37.84 18.12 -35.05
CA VAL A 682 -37.10 19.31 -34.59
C VAL A 682 -35.95 19.61 -35.56
N PRO A 683 -35.85 20.81 -36.17
CA PRO A 683 -34.73 21.12 -37.07
C PRO A 683 -33.42 21.21 -36.29
N ILE A 684 -32.41 20.43 -36.69
CA ILE A 684 -31.09 20.38 -36.01
C ILE A 684 -29.97 21.03 -36.81
N ALA A 685 -30.31 21.77 -37.87
CA ALA A 685 -29.32 22.39 -38.73
C ALA A 685 -28.52 23.47 -37.99
N GLY A 686 -27.20 23.33 -37.97
CA GLY A 686 -26.29 24.25 -37.28
C GLY A 686 -25.92 23.82 -35.86
N MET A 687 -26.53 22.76 -35.32
CA MET A 687 -26.15 22.16 -34.05
C MET A 687 -24.88 21.32 -34.21
N ASN A 688 -24.11 21.23 -33.14
CA ASN A 688 -22.96 20.34 -33.01
C ASN A 688 -23.45 18.89 -32.85
N GLY A 689 -22.77 17.96 -33.50
CA GLY A 689 -22.99 16.53 -33.34
C GLY A 689 -21.77 15.84 -32.75
N PHE A 690 -22.01 14.68 -32.15
CA PHE A 690 -21.02 13.83 -31.49
C PHE A 690 -21.09 12.43 -32.09
N THR A 691 -19.97 11.75 -32.32
CA THR A 691 -19.96 10.34 -32.77
C THR A 691 -19.25 9.38 -31.83
N ALA A 692 -18.70 9.87 -30.72
CA ALA A 692 -18.08 9.02 -29.70
C ALA A 692 -19.10 8.03 -29.12
N VAL A 693 -18.61 6.84 -28.78
CA VAL A 693 -19.38 5.78 -28.13
C VAL A 693 -18.86 5.61 -26.72
N THR A 694 -19.68 5.93 -25.71
CA THR A 694 -19.31 5.87 -24.30
C THR A 694 -19.97 4.70 -23.60
N ARG A 695 -19.20 4.01 -22.78
CA ARG A 695 -19.61 3.00 -21.83
C ARG A 695 -19.12 3.47 -20.48
N GLY A 696 -20.02 3.71 -19.53
CA GLY A 696 -19.64 4.15 -18.18
C GLY A 696 -19.03 2.95 -17.44
N GLY A 697 -19.87 2.13 -16.84
CA GLY A 697 -19.46 0.83 -16.33
C GLY A 697 -20.06 0.55 -14.97
N GLU A 698 -19.24 0.40 -13.94
CA GLU A 698 -19.69 0.35 -12.55
C GLU A 698 -19.47 1.70 -11.89
N GLY A 699 -20.48 2.23 -11.22
CA GLY A 699 -20.40 3.53 -10.54
C GLY A 699 -21.53 4.43 -10.99
N THR A 700 -21.40 5.73 -10.76
CA THR A 700 -22.31 6.77 -11.25
C THR A 700 -21.57 7.62 -12.28
N ASP A 701 -21.81 7.35 -13.55
CA ASP A 701 -21.04 7.95 -14.63
C ASP A 701 -21.75 9.15 -15.25
N GLU A 702 -20.97 10.14 -15.63
CA GLU A 702 -21.40 11.42 -16.16
C GLU A 702 -20.86 11.66 -17.58
N VAL A 703 -21.74 12.10 -18.48
CA VAL A 703 -21.35 12.67 -19.78
C VAL A 703 -21.65 14.16 -19.80
N VAL A 704 -20.67 14.94 -20.22
CA VAL A 704 -20.76 16.40 -20.34
C VAL A 704 -20.52 16.79 -21.79
N LEU A 705 -21.45 17.52 -22.39
CA LEU A 705 -21.31 18.09 -23.73
C LEU A 705 -20.63 19.47 -23.65
N GLY A 706 -20.61 20.22 -24.77
CA GLY A 706 -19.83 21.44 -24.89
C GLY A 706 -20.63 22.72 -24.66
N ASP A 707 -20.00 23.86 -24.95
CA ASP A 707 -20.73 25.11 -25.15
C ASP A 707 -21.23 25.19 -26.62
N GLY A 708 -22.41 25.78 -26.81
CA GLY A 708 -23.09 25.96 -28.08
C GLY A 708 -24.24 24.98 -28.25
N ASN A 709 -25.06 25.19 -29.29
CA ASN A 709 -26.23 24.35 -29.54
C ASN A 709 -25.79 22.94 -29.94
N ASP A 710 -26.03 21.97 -29.07
CA ASP A 710 -25.55 20.60 -29.14
C ASP A 710 -26.71 19.63 -29.43
N ALA A 711 -26.44 18.56 -30.18
CA ALA A 711 -27.43 17.53 -30.50
C ALA A 711 -26.84 16.13 -30.28
N PHE A 712 -27.24 15.52 -29.15
CA PHE A 712 -26.83 14.20 -28.73
C PHE A 712 -27.97 13.19 -28.90
N PHE A 713 -27.66 12.06 -29.54
CA PHE A 713 -28.62 10.99 -29.81
C PHE A 713 -28.12 9.69 -29.16
N LEU A 714 -28.98 8.85 -28.60
CA LEU A 714 -28.61 7.47 -28.23
C LEU A 714 -28.43 6.59 -29.47
N ASP A 715 -29.31 6.81 -30.46
CA ASP A 715 -29.40 6.09 -31.71
C ASP A 715 -29.38 7.08 -32.89
N ASP A 716 -28.51 6.86 -33.87
CA ASP A 716 -28.31 7.72 -35.06
C ASP A 716 -29.50 7.72 -36.04
N ILE A 717 -30.73 7.89 -35.56
CA ILE A 717 -31.94 7.88 -36.36
C ILE A 717 -32.57 9.28 -36.39
N PHE A 718 -32.22 10.04 -37.41
CA PHE A 718 -32.83 11.34 -37.78
C PHE A 718 -33.30 11.34 -39.24
N SER A 719 -34.17 12.27 -39.65
CA SER A 719 -34.98 12.16 -40.89
C SER A 719 -34.21 12.06 -42.24
N ASP A 720 -34.80 11.27 -43.16
CA ASP A 720 -34.36 10.71 -44.46
C ASP A 720 -33.81 11.74 -45.51
N ALA A 721 -32.91 11.40 -46.46
CA ALA A 721 -32.97 10.22 -47.32
C ALA A 721 -31.68 9.95 -48.14
N PRO A 722 -31.42 8.70 -48.61
CA PRO A 722 -32.24 7.50 -48.52
C PRO A 722 -31.63 6.44 -47.58
N VAL A 723 -32.50 5.65 -46.93
CA VAL A 723 -32.38 4.18 -46.73
C VAL A 723 -30.95 3.61 -46.95
N SER A 724 -30.02 4.04 -46.12
CA SER A 724 -28.76 3.40 -45.74
C SER A 724 -28.01 4.31 -44.74
N VAL A 725 -28.74 4.97 -43.82
CA VAL A 725 -28.06 5.59 -42.67
C VAL A 725 -27.42 4.46 -41.88
N GLY A 726 -26.16 4.65 -41.51
CA GLY A 726 -25.22 3.61 -41.14
C GLY A 726 -25.78 2.63 -40.13
N THR A 727 -25.46 1.36 -40.36
CA THR A 727 -25.66 0.25 -39.44
C THR A 727 -24.73 0.40 -38.23
N SER A 728 -24.77 1.51 -37.48
CA SER A 728 -24.18 1.50 -36.14
C SER A 728 -24.91 0.37 -35.40
N SER A 729 -24.16 -0.68 -35.10
CA SER A 729 -24.65 -1.86 -34.40
C SER A 729 -24.64 -1.66 -32.89
N LEU A 730 -24.33 -0.45 -32.44
CA LEU A 730 -24.07 -0.08 -31.06
C LEU A 730 -24.83 1.22 -30.74
N ALA A 731 -25.37 1.28 -29.53
CA ALA A 731 -25.84 2.51 -28.91
C ALA A 731 -24.64 3.44 -28.66
N ARG A 732 -24.84 4.76 -28.77
CA ARG A 732 -23.80 5.75 -28.44
C ARG A 732 -23.49 5.78 -26.95
N LEU A 733 -24.46 5.45 -26.10
CA LEU A 733 -24.30 5.41 -24.65
C LEU A 733 -24.77 4.06 -24.10
N SER A 734 -24.18 3.61 -23.00
CA SER A 734 -24.69 2.52 -22.17
C SER A 734 -24.02 2.58 -20.80
N GLY A 735 -24.77 2.31 -19.73
CA GLY A 735 -24.25 2.31 -18.36
C GLY A 735 -23.67 3.66 -17.96
N VAL A 736 -24.33 4.75 -18.35
CA VAL A 736 -24.05 6.12 -17.91
C VAL A 736 -25.32 6.64 -17.30
N GLU A 737 -25.24 7.32 -16.17
CA GLU A 737 -26.39 7.72 -15.37
C GLU A 737 -26.74 9.19 -15.56
N LYS A 738 -25.78 10.04 -15.90
CA LYS A 738 -25.98 11.50 -15.99
C LYS A 738 -25.54 12.09 -17.32
N ILE A 739 -26.31 13.04 -17.84
CA ILE A 739 -25.95 13.84 -19.01
C ILE A 739 -26.16 15.33 -18.74
N TYR A 740 -25.15 16.13 -19.04
CA TYR A 740 -25.17 17.58 -18.97
C TYR A 740 -24.95 18.18 -20.36
N ALA A 741 -25.95 18.90 -20.90
CA ALA A 741 -25.89 19.47 -22.25
C ALA A 741 -25.02 20.75 -22.34
N GLY A 742 -25.09 21.63 -21.33
CA GLY A 742 -24.20 22.79 -21.26
C GLY A 742 -24.91 24.09 -21.64
N HIS A 743 -24.18 25.05 -22.19
CA HIS A 743 -24.78 26.33 -22.58
C HIS A 743 -25.18 26.28 -24.06
N GLY A 744 -26.44 26.43 -24.41
CA GLY A 744 -26.88 26.37 -25.80
C GLY A 744 -28.36 25.99 -25.89
N ASP A 745 -28.97 26.15 -27.07
CA ASP A 745 -30.26 25.49 -27.29
C ASP A 745 -29.97 24.04 -27.73
N ASP A 746 -30.08 23.11 -26.80
CA ASP A 746 -29.56 21.75 -26.94
C ASP A 746 -30.66 20.70 -27.18
N ILE A 747 -30.25 19.55 -27.70
CA ILE A 747 -31.12 18.39 -27.88
C ILE A 747 -30.44 17.15 -27.29
N ILE A 748 -31.12 16.53 -26.33
CA ILE A 748 -30.82 15.18 -25.85
C ILE A 748 -31.97 14.27 -26.28
N ASP A 749 -31.68 13.31 -27.16
CA ASP A 749 -32.64 12.33 -27.65
C ASP A 749 -32.17 10.92 -27.30
N LEU A 750 -32.72 10.37 -26.22
CA LEU A 750 -32.45 8.99 -25.79
C LEU A 750 -33.47 7.99 -26.33
N THR A 751 -34.33 8.40 -27.26
CA THR A 751 -35.35 7.53 -27.83
C THR A 751 -34.76 6.60 -28.89
N SER A 752 -35.12 5.32 -28.85
CA SER A 752 -34.67 4.35 -29.84
C SER A 752 -35.63 3.17 -29.96
N SER A 753 -35.68 2.59 -31.16
CA SER A 753 -36.36 1.31 -31.42
C SER A 753 -35.41 0.11 -31.42
N ARG A 754 -34.12 0.36 -31.15
CA ARG A 754 -33.03 -0.61 -31.29
C ARG A 754 -32.21 -0.78 -30.03
N PHE A 755 -32.11 0.27 -29.22
CA PHE A 755 -31.20 0.36 -28.09
C PHE A 755 -31.91 0.96 -26.89
N GLU A 756 -31.40 0.62 -25.70
CA GLU A 756 -31.84 1.12 -24.40
C GLU A 756 -30.58 1.61 -23.68
N THR A 757 -30.70 2.58 -22.78
CA THR A 757 -29.59 3.10 -21.96
C THR A 757 -29.14 2.09 -20.88
N GLY A 758 -30.01 1.10 -20.57
CA GLY A 758 -29.68 -0.07 -19.76
C GLY A 758 -29.83 0.11 -18.24
N GLY A 759 -30.36 1.24 -17.76
CA GLY A 759 -30.45 1.60 -16.33
C GLY A 759 -31.85 1.56 -15.70
N LEU A 760 -31.95 1.92 -14.41
CA LEU A 760 -33.21 2.15 -13.67
C LEU A 760 -33.81 3.55 -13.94
N GLY A 761 -33.09 4.40 -14.68
CA GLY A 761 -33.43 5.80 -15.00
C GLY A 761 -32.17 6.65 -15.21
N MET A 762 -32.29 7.76 -15.95
CA MET A 762 -31.23 8.73 -16.30
C MET A 762 -31.46 10.09 -15.61
N GLU A 763 -30.40 10.81 -15.26
CA GLU A 763 -30.45 12.22 -14.87
C GLU A 763 -30.00 13.12 -16.04
N LEU A 764 -30.91 13.90 -16.62
CA LEU A 764 -30.69 14.69 -17.83
C LEU A 764 -30.82 16.18 -17.53
N HIS A 765 -29.79 16.96 -17.85
CA HIS A 765 -29.75 18.41 -17.60
C HIS A 765 -29.49 19.18 -18.89
N GLY A 766 -30.43 20.05 -19.28
CA GLY A 766 -30.26 21.01 -20.40
C GLY A 766 -29.33 22.16 -20.03
N GLN A 767 -29.54 22.75 -18.84
CA GLN A 767 -28.83 23.92 -18.31
C GLN A 767 -29.31 25.26 -18.88
N ASP A 768 -28.55 25.96 -19.72
CA ASP A 768 -28.88 27.32 -20.16
C ASP A 768 -29.19 27.33 -21.67
N GLY A 769 -30.43 27.63 -22.06
CA GLY A 769 -30.89 27.79 -23.44
C GLY A 769 -32.28 27.19 -23.61
N ASP A 770 -32.85 27.28 -24.82
CA ASP A 770 -34.16 26.66 -25.08
C ASP A 770 -33.96 25.18 -25.45
N ASP A 771 -33.96 24.28 -24.47
CA ASP A 771 -33.55 22.88 -24.63
C ASP A 771 -34.69 21.94 -25.02
N THR A 772 -34.36 20.83 -25.69
CA THR A 772 -35.29 19.72 -25.95
C THR A 772 -34.71 18.41 -25.41
N ILE A 773 -35.35 17.84 -24.40
CA ILE A 773 -34.92 16.61 -23.74
C ILE A 773 -36.00 15.55 -23.89
N TRP A 774 -35.65 14.46 -24.58
CA TRP A 774 -36.46 13.25 -24.70
C TRP A 774 -35.76 12.11 -23.98
N GLY A 775 -36.36 11.70 -22.86
CA GLY A 775 -35.92 10.59 -22.03
C GLY A 775 -36.11 9.24 -22.71
N GLY A 776 -35.72 8.19 -21.99
CA GLY A 776 -35.61 6.83 -22.52
C GLY A 776 -36.60 5.88 -21.88
N GLU A 777 -36.12 4.68 -21.57
CA GLU A 777 -36.78 3.78 -20.64
C GLU A 777 -36.15 3.94 -19.26
N GLY A 778 -36.93 3.79 -18.19
CA GLY A 778 -36.47 3.95 -16.81
C GLY A 778 -37.22 5.08 -16.11
N ALA A 779 -37.00 5.23 -14.80
CA ALA A 779 -37.55 6.35 -14.04
C ALA A 779 -36.55 7.51 -14.11
N ASP A 780 -36.69 8.35 -15.13
CA ASP A 780 -35.75 9.41 -15.46
C ASP A 780 -36.00 10.68 -14.62
N TRP A 781 -34.94 11.47 -14.40
CA TRP A 781 -35.02 12.83 -13.86
C TRP A 781 -34.53 13.83 -14.90
N LEU A 782 -35.46 14.59 -15.47
CA LEU A 782 -35.18 15.59 -16.50
C LEU A 782 -35.24 17.00 -15.91
N ARG A 783 -34.25 17.82 -16.27
CA ARG A 783 -34.16 19.22 -15.87
C ARG A 783 -33.84 20.10 -17.06
N GLY A 784 -34.77 20.99 -17.44
CA GLY A 784 -34.59 21.99 -18.49
C GLY A 784 -33.53 23.01 -18.10
N GLY A 785 -33.88 23.96 -17.23
CA GLY A 785 -32.93 24.89 -16.63
C GLY A 785 -33.34 26.35 -16.82
N LEU A 786 -32.56 27.13 -17.57
CA LEU A 786 -32.89 28.50 -17.95
C LEU A 786 -33.25 28.55 -19.42
N GLY A 787 -34.48 28.91 -19.77
CA GLY A 787 -34.91 28.98 -21.17
C GLY A 787 -36.34 28.50 -21.30
N ASN A 788 -36.80 28.30 -22.53
CA ASN A 788 -38.11 27.71 -22.78
C ASN A 788 -37.89 26.28 -23.24
N ASP A 789 -37.99 25.36 -22.29
CA ASP A 789 -37.56 23.98 -22.48
C ASP A 789 -38.70 23.07 -22.92
N VAL A 790 -38.38 21.98 -23.60
CA VAL A 790 -39.32 20.94 -24.03
C VAL A 790 -38.87 19.61 -23.43
N LEU A 791 -39.67 19.08 -22.49
CA LEU A 791 -39.32 17.88 -21.73
C LEU A 791 -40.34 16.77 -21.93
N GLU A 792 -39.86 15.55 -22.21
CA GLU A 792 -40.67 14.34 -22.26
C GLU A 792 -39.87 13.18 -21.65
N GLY A 793 -40.40 12.54 -20.60
CA GLY A 793 -39.67 11.54 -19.82
C GLY A 793 -39.52 10.17 -20.50
N GLY A 794 -40.41 9.82 -21.43
CA GLY A 794 -40.38 8.51 -22.09
C GLY A 794 -41.19 7.48 -21.31
N ALA A 795 -40.60 6.29 -21.07
CA ALA A 795 -41.27 5.17 -20.42
C ALA A 795 -40.74 4.94 -19.00
N GLY A 796 -41.59 5.09 -17.99
CA GLY A 796 -41.25 4.91 -16.58
C GLY A 796 -41.77 6.05 -15.72
N ASP A 797 -41.60 5.93 -14.41
CA ASP A 797 -42.13 6.92 -13.47
C ASP A 797 -41.15 8.10 -13.37
N ASP A 798 -41.28 9.08 -14.28
CA ASP A 798 -40.30 10.15 -14.44
C ASP A 798 -40.55 11.38 -13.55
N ILE A 799 -39.50 12.15 -13.29
CA ILE A 799 -39.54 13.48 -12.66
C ILE A 799 -39.05 14.52 -13.65
N LEU A 800 -39.87 15.53 -13.94
CA LEU A 800 -39.56 16.61 -14.87
C LEU A 800 -39.53 17.95 -14.12
N THR A 801 -38.47 18.72 -14.34
CA THR A 801 -38.25 20.06 -13.77
C THR A 801 -37.98 21.04 -14.91
N GLY A 802 -38.89 21.99 -15.16
CA GLY A 802 -38.73 22.96 -16.26
C GLY A 802 -37.64 23.99 -15.95
N GLY A 803 -37.67 24.54 -14.74
CA GLY A 803 -36.76 25.60 -14.33
C GLY A 803 -37.37 26.98 -14.53
N ARG A 804 -36.67 27.87 -15.25
CA ARG A 804 -37.14 29.23 -15.50
C ARG A 804 -37.42 29.45 -16.97
N GLY A 805 -38.62 29.91 -17.27
CA GLY A 805 -39.04 30.33 -18.59
C GLY A 805 -40.42 29.79 -18.91
N ALA A 806 -40.74 29.61 -20.19
CA ALA A 806 -42.05 29.09 -20.59
C ALA A 806 -41.88 27.66 -21.12
N ASP A 807 -41.98 26.69 -20.22
CA ASP A 807 -41.59 25.30 -20.50
C ASP A 807 -42.77 24.46 -21.02
N GLU A 808 -42.53 23.53 -21.93
CA GLU A 808 -43.52 22.58 -22.43
C GLU A 808 -43.20 21.16 -21.92
N PHE A 809 -44.10 20.59 -21.12
CA PHE A 809 -44.02 19.22 -20.61
C PHE A 809 -44.94 18.31 -21.41
N HIS A 810 -44.37 17.33 -22.07
CA HIS A 810 -45.05 16.47 -23.02
C HIS A 810 -45.27 15.07 -22.45
N PHE A 811 -46.51 14.59 -22.52
CA PHE A 811 -46.89 13.27 -22.02
C PHE A 811 -47.65 12.48 -23.06
N PHE A 812 -47.21 11.25 -23.28
CA PHE A 812 -47.94 10.28 -24.07
C PHE A 812 -48.77 9.37 -23.16
N GLU A 813 -49.80 8.76 -23.75
CA GLU A 813 -50.66 7.83 -23.05
C GLU A 813 -49.87 6.51 -22.73
N SER A 814 -49.16 6.45 -21.60
CA SER A 814 -48.34 5.32 -21.07
C SER A 814 -48.90 4.76 -19.74
N ASN A 815 -48.46 3.59 -19.26
CA ASN A 815 -48.93 3.05 -17.95
C ASN A 815 -48.18 3.64 -16.75
N ASP A 816 -47.38 4.66 -16.98
CA ASP A 816 -46.40 5.16 -16.05
C ASP A 816 -46.99 6.35 -15.26
N ALA A 817 -46.31 6.73 -14.19
CA ALA A 817 -46.73 7.81 -13.31
C ALA A 817 -45.65 8.89 -13.24
N GLU A 818 -45.83 9.94 -14.02
CA GLU A 818 -44.88 11.04 -14.10
C GLU A 818 -45.17 12.13 -13.06
N THR A 819 -44.14 12.89 -12.71
CA THR A 819 -44.21 14.03 -11.78
C THR A 819 -43.56 15.26 -12.39
N ILE A 820 -44.27 16.40 -12.44
CA ILE A 820 -43.65 17.70 -12.71
C ILE A 820 -43.41 18.41 -11.38
N SER A 821 -42.17 18.81 -11.11
CA SER A 821 -41.76 19.29 -9.78
C SER A 821 -41.96 20.79 -9.53
N ASP A 822 -42.06 21.62 -10.57
CA ASP A 822 -41.97 23.08 -10.46
C ASP A 822 -42.86 23.86 -11.42
N PHE A 823 -43.94 23.25 -11.91
CA PHE A 823 -44.81 23.86 -12.93
C PHE A 823 -45.39 25.22 -12.48
N ASP A 824 -45.11 26.28 -13.24
CA ASP A 824 -45.64 27.64 -13.04
C ASP A 824 -46.29 28.20 -14.32
N PRO A 825 -47.64 28.17 -14.43
CA PRO A 825 -48.34 28.77 -15.57
C PRO A 825 -48.20 30.30 -15.64
N GLY A 826 -47.65 30.94 -14.59
CA GLY A 826 -47.30 32.35 -14.54
C GLY A 826 -46.03 32.68 -15.32
N GLU A 827 -45.08 31.75 -15.46
CA GLU A 827 -43.89 31.92 -16.29
C GLU A 827 -44.18 31.62 -17.77
N GLY A 828 -45.15 30.73 -18.02
CA GLY A 828 -45.66 30.43 -19.35
C GLY A 828 -45.82 28.94 -19.61
N ASP A 829 -45.57 28.11 -18.60
CA ASP A 829 -45.51 26.66 -18.70
C ASP A 829 -46.78 26.03 -19.24
N ARG A 830 -46.58 24.93 -19.96
CA ARG A 830 -47.63 24.16 -20.62
C ARG A 830 -47.47 22.68 -20.41
N ILE A 831 -48.60 22.01 -20.24
CA ILE A 831 -48.72 20.56 -20.28
C ILE A 831 -49.37 20.19 -21.61
N VAL A 832 -48.73 19.28 -22.34
CA VAL A 832 -49.20 18.79 -23.63
C VAL A 832 -49.46 17.28 -23.52
N ILE A 833 -50.72 16.90 -23.50
CA ILE A 833 -51.17 15.50 -23.46
C ILE A 833 -51.42 15.02 -24.88
N HIS A 834 -50.64 14.04 -25.32
CA HIS A 834 -50.78 13.37 -26.62
C HIS A 834 -51.68 12.16 -26.45
N ALA A 835 -52.95 12.32 -26.84
CA ALA A 835 -53.98 11.32 -26.58
C ALA A 835 -54.07 10.30 -27.73
N THR A 836 -54.47 9.06 -27.41
CA THR A 836 -54.68 8.04 -28.45
C THR A 836 -55.78 8.47 -29.42
N VAL A 837 -55.63 8.14 -30.71
CA VAL A 837 -56.61 8.48 -31.76
C VAL A 837 -58.01 7.96 -31.38
N GLY A 838 -58.90 8.88 -30.99
CA GLY A 838 -60.28 8.59 -30.59
C GLY A 838 -60.63 8.99 -29.16
N SER A 839 -59.65 9.30 -28.32
CA SER A 839 -59.83 9.92 -27.00
C SER A 839 -60.31 11.37 -27.13
N VAL A 840 -61.07 11.85 -26.14
CA VAL A 840 -61.48 13.26 -26.01
C VAL A 840 -61.06 13.80 -24.65
N ALA A 841 -60.95 15.13 -24.51
CA ALA A 841 -60.60 15.78 -23.23
C ALA A 841 -61.57 15.47 -22.07
N GLU A 842 -62.73 14.87 -22.33
CA GLU A 842 -63.68 14.40 -21.32
C GLU A 842 -63.29 13.03 -20.71
N ASP A 843 -62.35 12.31 -21.33
CA ASP A 843 -61.84 11.02 -20.85
C ASP A 843 -60.81 11.17 -19.71
N PHE A 844 -60.35 12.39 -19.47
CA PHE A 844 -59.42 12.75 -18.39
C PHE A 844 -60.15 13.46 -17.25
N SER A 845 -59.85 13.04 -16.02
CA SER A 845 -60.32 13.67 -14.80
C SER A 845 -59.20 14.46 -14.15
N LEU A 846 -59.52 15.68 -13.72
CA LEU A 846 -58.59 16.57 -13.02
C LEU A 846 -59.02 16.65 -11.57
N ARG A 847 -58.12 16.40 -10.62
CA ARG A 847 -58.38 16.62 -9.19
C ARG A 847 -57.21 17.31 -8.51
N PHE A 848 -57.53 18.08 -7.48
CA PHE A 848 -56.53 18.71 -6.62
C PHE A 848 -56.39 17.96 -5.30
N GLU A 849 -55.15 17.77 -4.88
CA GLU A 849 -54.74 17.35 -3.55
C GLU A 849 -53.71 18.38 -3.03
N ASP A 850 -54.18 19.34 -2.23
CA ASP A 850 -53.41 20.51 -1.79
C ASP A 850 -52.86 21.35 -2.96
N SER A 851 -51.53 21.43 -3.17
CA SER A 851 -50.91 22.10 -4.32
C SER A 851 -50.73 21.18 -5.54
N MET A 852 -50.94 19.87 -5.38
CA MET A 852 -50.76 18.89 -6.45
C MET A 852 -52.02 18.79 -7.32
N LEU A 853 -51.86 18.99 -8.63
CA LEU A 853 -52.84 18.60 -9.63
C LEU A 853 -52.57 17.16 -10.06
N ILE A 854 -53.59 16.32 -9.95
CA ILE A 854 -53.58 14.95 -10.47
C ILE A 854 -54.45 14.91 -11.72
N ILE A 855 -53.85 14.58 -12.86
CA ILE A 855 -54.54 14.35 -14.13
C ILE A 855 -54.65 12.83 -14.30
N GLN A 856 -55.87 12.29 -14.36
CA GLN A 856 -56.11 10.85 -14.36
C GLN A 856 -57.04 10.42 -15.51
N SER A 857 -56.59 9.47 -16.33
CA SER A 857 -57.42 8.75 -17.32
C SER A 857 -58.09 7.52 -16.69
N ALA A 858 -58.73 6.67 -17.49
CA ALA A 858 -59.33 5.42 -17.02
C ALA A 858 -58.33 4.42 -16.41
N ASP A 859 -57.05 4.54 -16.75
CA ASP A 859 -55.98 3.59 -16.44
C ASP A 859 -54.68 4.23 -15.88
N ARG A 860 -54.52 5.57 -15.92
CA ARG A 860 -53.21 6.25 -15.78
C ARG A 860 -53.28 7.53 -14.94
N SER A 861 -52.16 8.04 -14.43
CA SER A 861 -52.14 9.30 -13.66
C SER A 861 -50.82 10.08 -13.72
N LEU A 862 -50.91 11.37 -14.07
CA LEU A 862 -49.85 12.36 -13.99
C LEU A 862 -50.01 13.21 -12.72
N SER A 863 -48.92 13.43 -11.99
CA SER A 863 -48.87 14.33 -10.83
C SER A 863 -48.11 15.61 -11.18
N VAL A 864 -48.65 16.77 -10.81
CA VAL A 864 -48.05 18.07 -11.14
C VAL A 864 -48.07 18.94 -9.90
N ASP A 865 -46.91 19.38 -9.42
CA ASP A 865 -46.84 20.40 -8.37
C ASP A 865 -47.04 21.78 -9.00
N LEU A 866 -48.15 22.44 -8.66
CA LEU A 866 -48.45 23.80 -9.12
C LEU A 866 -48.02 24.87 -8.10
N GLY A 867 -47.38 24.49 -6.99
CA GLY A 867 -46.95 25.39 -5.94
C GLY A 867 -48.02 26.38 -5.47
N ASP A 868 -47.66 27.66 -5.38
CA ASP A 868 -48.57 28.74 -4.99
C ASP A 868 -49.62 29.07 -6.09
N ALA A 869 -49.39 28.68 -7.34
CA ALA A 869 -50.30 28.92 -8.46
C ALA A 869 -51.60 28.10 -8.33
N ALA A 870 -51.56 26.95 -7.63
CA ALA A 870 -52.71 26.10 -7.35
C ALA A 870 -53.93 26.86 -6.80
N GLN A 871 -53.71 27.92 -6.00
CA GLN A 871 -54.78 28.68 -5.36
C GLN A 871 -55.59 29.57 -6.32
N ASN A 872 -55.06 29.84 -7.51
CA ASN A 872 -55.62 30.81 -8.47
C ASN A 872 -56.18 30.16 -9.75
N LEU A 873 -56.14 28.83 -9.86
CA LEU A 873 -56.53 28.08 -11.06
C LEU A 873 -57.97 27.55 -10.95
N ASP A 874 -58.84 27.93 -11.90
CA ASP A 874 -60.20 27.39 -12.03
C ASP A 874 -60.22 26.24 -13.05
N ILE A 875 -60.06 25.01 -12.57
CA ILE A 875 -60.05 23.78 -13.39
C ILE A 875 -61.44 23.15 -13.58
N SER A 876 -62.53 23.88 -13.33
CA SER A 876 -63.89 23.30 -13.26
C SER A 876 -64.42 22.67 -14.56
N SER A 877 -63.70 22.79 -15.69
CA SER A 877 -63.77 21.87 -16.83
C SER A 877 -62.46 21.86 -17.62
N SER A 878 -62.06 20.72 -18.16
CA SER A 878 -60.83 20.53 -18.98
C SER A 878 -60.72 21.42 -20.22
N VAL A 879 -61.79 22.16 -20.59
CA VAL A 879 -61.87 23.03 -21.77
C VAL A 879 -61.40 24.48 -21.49
N TYR A 880 -61.07 24.86 -20.25
CA TYR A 880 -60.73 26.26 -19.88
C TYR A 880 -59.33 26.50 -19.30
N ALA A 881 -58.46 25.48 -19.21
CA ALA A 881 -57.07 25.68 -18.79
C ALA A 881 -56.21 26.06 -20.00
N GLU A 882 -55.78 27.33 -20.11
CA GLU A 882 -54.97 27.82 -21.25
C GLU A 882 -53.55 27.22 -21.31
N TRP A 883 -53.09 26.62 -20.21
CA TRP A 883 -51.79 25.95 -20.03
C TRP A 883 -51.87 24.42 -20.20
N LEU A 884 -53.06 23.85 -20.46
CA LEU A 884 -53.23 22.41 -20.71
C LEU A 884 -53.77 22.18 -22.12
N THR A 885 -53.01 21.46 -22.94
CA THR A 885 -53.37 21.14 -24.33
C THR A 885 -53.53 19.64 -24.51
N PHE A 886 -54.63 19.22 -25.15
CA PHE A 886 -54.81 17.85 -25.64
C PHE A 886 -54.60 17.84 -27.15
N VAL A 887 -53.63 17.06 -27.64
CA VAL A 887 -53.24 16.96 -29.05
C VAL A 887 -53.73 15.68 -29.68
#